data_AF-A0A102DEQ5-F1
#
_entry.id   AF-A0A102DEQ5-F1
#
_cell.length_a   1.000
_cell.length_b   1.000
_cell.length_c   1.000
_cell.angle_alpha   90.00
_cell.angle_beta   90.00
_cell.angle_gamma   90.00
#
_symmetry.space_group_name_H-M   'P 1'
#
loop_
_entity.id
_entity.type
_entity.pdbx_description
1 polymer ?
#
loop_
_entity_poly.entity_id
_entity_poly.type
_entity_poly.pdbx_seq_one_letter_code
_entity_poly.pdbx_strand_id
1 'polypeptide(L)'
;MALVRSVVLAVVALCAHPAMADEAHGLEPTGTWDMQPVGTAPTPPMGWNSWNAFHLDLTEAGLIASAHVLVDGGFAALGYRTVNIDDGWWLKRRQGDGRLQVRTNVFPDAALAGGETSLRPWTDRLHAMGLKAGIYTDVGRNACSQAWSSDPATLPQGTRDEREVGLAGHVDQDIALYFATWNFDYIKVDGCGIAHYGADRHHVANGTFRALAPLINDTDPGQDDIPATRARYAEVRDALWRVRPRGDFVLSLCNWGTANVRDWGRQVGTMWRTSGDIDPTWGRMLHNFDSVATREFYAGPGHWNDPDMLEVGNGAFDGAHLTEARAHMALWAIEAAPLIIGTDLAAAPPAIRAILANPEVIAVDQDPAGHQGVIAYADDEREIVVKTLSVRGTKAVLLFNRLDEPTTITLTAQHLKMADSTPIALRDLTMRRDMGTMTGMRRFALAPHEALLLRAVGTPRLTHGWYLAELPGRIAVAADGIVVPQPDPTIHRMIDSHTGDTTGFGPRPTYYGWGAPRADATVFSETLTLAGQPLRDGIGVEANSRLQLHAEGAFAHFAAHAGVDDSTRGRKAGVRFEVWGDGHLLAKSAEQHFGVPPADISADITGVKVVELVARQVGADDGPVLATWGEARVE
;
A
#
# COMPACT_ATOMS: atom_id res chain seq x y z
N MET A 1 33.07 -22.80 66.38
CA MET A 1 31.88 -21.94 66.20
C MET A 1 32.34 -20.51 65.98
N ALA A 2 32.41 -20.05 64.73
CA ALA A 2 32.45 -18.64 64.35
C ALA A 2 32.12 -18.56 62.85
N LEU A 3 30.96 -17.98 62.54
CA LEU A 3 30.49 -17.70 61.19
C LEU A 3 31.35 -16.57 60.60
N VAL A 4 31.97 -16.80 59.43
CA VAL A 4 32.49 -15.72 58.58
C VAL A 4 31.59 -15.63 57.36
N ARG A 5 30.78 -14.56 57.31
CA ARG A 5 30.01 -14.16 56.12
C ARG A 5 30.99 -13.65 55.06
N SER A 6 31.10 -14.35 53.93
CA SER A 6 31.72 -13.82 52.72
C SER A 6 30.63 -13.21 51.84
N VAL A 7 30.72 -11.91 51.61
CA VAL A 7 29.91 -11.14 50.67
C VAL A 7 30.43 -11.45 49.27
N VAL A 8 29.61 -12.07 48.42
CA VAL A 8 29.87 -12.17 46.98
C VAL A 8 29.24 -10.94 46.32
N LEU A 9 30.09 -10.05 45.82
CA LEU A 9 29.70 -8.91 45.00
C LEU A 9 29.34 -9.45 43.60
N ALA A 10 28.05 -9.48 43.25
CA ALA A 10 27.62 -9.75 41.89
C ALA A 10 27.82 -8.48 41.05
N VAL A 11 28.81 -8.49 40.16
CA VAL A 11 28.97 -7.46 39.12
C VAL A 11 27.89 -7.71 38.08
N VAL A 12 26.82 -6.92 38.13
CA VAL A 12 25.85 -6.82 37.04
C VAL A 12 26.54 -6.04 35.92
N ALA A 13 27.00 -6.75 34.89
CA ALA A 13 27.38 -6.13 33.64
C ALA A 13 26.11 -5.59 32.98
N LEU A 14 25.87 -4.27 33.11
CA LEU A 14 24.92 -3.58 32.25
C LEU A 14 25.40 -3.78 30.81
N CYS A 15 24.67 -4.60 30.06
CA CYS A 15 24.78 -4.60 28.62
C CYS A 15 24.22 -3.26 28.14
N ALA A 16 25.10 -2.28 27.96
CA ALA A 16 24.80 -1.11 27.15
C ALA A 16 24.49 -1.65 25.75
N HIS A 17 23.21 -1.59 25.37
CA HIS A 17 22.82 -1.77 23.99
C HIS A 17 23.59 -0.72 23.19
N PRO A 18 24.28 -1.07 22.10
CA PRO A 18 24.85 -0.05 21.25
C PRO A 18 23.65 0.75 20.72
N ALA A 19 23.55 2.02 21.14
CA ALA A 19 22.68 2.98 20.50
C ALA A 19 22.99 2.90 19.00
N MET A 20 21.98 2.60 18.19
CA MET A 20 22.10 2.51 16.75
C MET A 20 22.52 3.87 16.22
N ALA A 21 23.83 4.04 16.03
CA ALA A 21 24.44 5.25 15.50
C ALA A 21 24.28 5.37 13.96
N ASP A 22 23.20 4.80 13.41
CA ASP A 22 22.90 4.81 11.97
C ASP A 22 21.61 5.61 11.64
N GLU A 23 20.87 6.09 12.65
CA GLU A 23 19.60 6.82 12.48
C GLU A 23 19.76 8.30 12.02
N ALA A 24 20.98 8.85 12.02
CA ALA A 24 21.20 10.25 11.65
C ALA A 24 21.19 10.52 10.13
N HIS A 25 21.10 9.50 9.28
CA HIS A 25 21.23 9.65 7.83
C HIS A 25 19.94 10.08 7.09
N GLY A 26 18.77 9.98 7.73
CA GLY A 26 17.47 10.26 7.06
C GLY A 26 16.92 11.67 7.22
N LEU A 27 17.40 12.43 8.22
CA LEU A 27 16.80 13.72 8.61
C LEU A 27 17.45 14.92 7.91
N GLU A 28 18.66 14.76 7.39
CA GLU A 28 19.36 15.85 6.71
C GLU A 28 18.76 16.09 5.32
N PRO A 29 18.40 17.35 4.98
CA PRO A 29 17.89 17.71 3.67
C PRO A 29 18.87 17.35 2.55
N THR A 30 18.35 16.77 1.47
CA THR A 30 19.16 16.31 0.32
C THR A 30 19.09 17.28 -0.85
N GLY A 31 18.05 18.11 -0.94
CA GLY A 31 17.72 18.91 -2.11
C GLY A 31 17.35 18.08 -3.34
N THR A 32 17.14 16.78 -3.16
CA THR A 32 16.80 15.84 -4.23
C THR A 32 15.48 15.17 -3.95
N TRP A 33 14.73 14.91 -5.02
CA TRP A 33 13.50 14.15 -4.94
C TRP A 33 13.83 12.66 -4.85
N ASP A 34 13.52 12.06 -3.70
CA ASP A 34 13.92 10.69 -3.39
C ASP A 34 12.98 9.64 -4.03
N MET A 35 11.88 10.05 -4.69
CA MET A 35 10.93 9.14 -5.36
C MET A 35 11.28 8.91 -6.84
N GLN A 36 12.39 8.25 -7.10
CA GLN A 36 12.68 7.74 -8.45
C GLN A 36 11.88 6.46 -8.70
N PRO A 37 11.05 6.38 -9.76
CA PRO A 37 10.29 5.17 -10.07
C PRO A 37 11.20 3.97 -10.31
N VAL A 38 10.89 2.83 -9.67
CA VAL A 38 11.61 1.57 -9.84
C VAL A 38 11.31 0.90 -11.20
N GLY A 39 10.13 1.14 -11.74
CA GLY A 39 9.64 0.62 -13.01
C GLY A 39 8.57 1.55 -13.58
N THR A 40 7.72 1.06 -14.48
CA THR A 40 6.71 1.88 -15.16
C THR A 40 5.31 1.63 -14.61
N ALA A 41 4.84 2.51 -13.71
CA ALA A 41 3.47 2.53 -13.20
C ALA A 41 2.99 3.97 -12.90
N PRO A 42 2.85 4.84 -13.93
CA PRO A 42 2.50 6.26 -13.73
C PRO A 42 1.10 6.46 -13.10
N THR A 43 0.22 5.48 -13.25
CA THR A 43 -1.07 5.33 -12.56
C THR A 43 -1.12 3.93 -11.93
N PRO A 44 -2.06 3.66 -11.00
CA PRO A 44 -2.18 2.33 -10.40
C PRO A 44 -2.33 1.24 -11.47
N PRO A 45 -1.56 0.14 -11.41
CA PRO A 45 -1.67 -0.94 -12.39
C PRO A 45 -3.08 -1.53 -12.45
N MET A 46 -3.58 -1.79 -13.65
CA MET A 46 -4.88 -2.45 -13.89
C MET A 46 -4.70 -3.74 -14.67
N GLY A 47 -5.41 -4.79 -14.27
CA GLY A 47 -5.31 -6.09 -14.92
C GLY A 47 -6.22 -7.16 -14.33
N TRP A 48 -5.81 -8.41 -14.52
CA TRP A 48 -6.48 -9.60 -14.01
C TRP A 48 -5.43 -10.57 -13.49
N ASN A 49 -5.74 -11.30 -12.42
CA ASN A 49 -4.88 -12.33 -11.84
C ASN A 49 -5.66 -13.64 -11.66
N SER A 50 -5.00 -14.77 -11.91
CA SER A 50 -5.62 -16.10 -11.88
C SER A 50 -5.98 -16.66 -10.49
N TRP A 51 -5.40 -16.14 -9.40
CA TRP A 51 -5.45 -16.79 -8.09
C TRP A 51 -6.86 -16.94 -7.53
N ASN A 52 -7.63 -15.85 -7.40
CA ASN A 52 -8.96 -15.92 -6.77
C ASN A 52 -10.00 -16.61 -7.68
N ALA A 53 -9.71 -16.73 -8.98
CA ALA A 53 -10.56 -17.42 -9.94
C ALA A 53 -10.30 -18.93 -9.95
N PHE A 54 -9.03 -19.35 -9.88
CA PHE A 54 -8.64 -20.72 -10.21
C PHE A 54 -7.71 -21.38 -9.19
N HIS A 55 -7.12 -20.64 -8.26
CA HIS A 55 -6.07 -21.12 -7.36
C HIS A 55 -5.03 -21.97 -8.11
N LEU A 56 -4.81 -23.21 -7.67
CA LEU A 56 -3.90 -24.18 -8.28
C LEU A 56 -4.52 -25.02 -9.42
N ASP A 57 -5.82 -24.86 -9.66
CA ASP A 57 -6.59 -25.51 -10.73
C ASP A 57 -6.60 -24.70 -12.04
N LEU A 58 -5.72 -23.71 -12.15
CA LEU A 58 -5.58 -22.90 -13.36
C LEU A 58 -5.30 -23.77 -14.60
N THR A 59 -5.69 -23.25 -15.77
CA THR A 59 -5.38 -23.85 -17.07
C THR A 59 -5.07 -22.76 -18.09
N GLU A 60 -4.16 -23.03 -19.03
CA GLU A 60 -3.85 -22.10 -20.13
C GLU A 60 -5.12 -21.65 -20.87
N ALA A 61 -6.06 -22.56 -21.10
CA ALA A 61 -7.34 -22.23 -21.72
C ALA A 61 -8.17 -21.23 -20.91
N GLY A 62 -8.23 -21.39 -19.58
CA GLY A 62 -8.91 -20.44 -18.68
C GLY A 62 -8.27 -19.05 -18.72
N LEU A 63 -6.94 -18.98 -18.67
CA LEU A 63 -6.22 -17.71 -18.75
C LEU A 63 -6.44 -16.99 -20.09
N ILE A 64 -6.40 -17.73 -21.21
CA ILE A 64 -6.67 -17.17 -22.53
C ILE A 64 -8.14 -16.75 -22.68
N ALA A 65 -9.09 -17.48 -22.08
CA ALA A 65 -10.49 -17.08 -22.04
C ALA A 65 -10.68 -15.75 -21.29
N SER A 66 -10.05 -15.57 -20.13
CA SER A 66 -10.04 -14.29 -19.41
C SER A 66 -9.43 -13.17 -20.26
N ALA A 67 -8.32 -13.43 -20.95
CA ALA A 67 -7.68 -12.47 -21.86
C ALA A 67 -8.61 -12.04 -23.01
N HIS A 68 -9.38 -12.96 -23.58
CA HIS A 68 -10.39 -12.63 -24.59
C HIS A 68 -11.48 -11.74 -24.02
N VAL A 69 -11.97 -11.98 -22.80
CA VAL A 69 -12.95 -11.09 -22.16
C VAL A 69 -12.38 -9.69 -21.96
N LEU A 70 -11.09 -9.56 -21.63
CA LEU A 70 -10.47 -8.25 -21.47
C LEU A 70 -10.48 -7.43 -22.77
N VAL A 71 -10.17 -8.09 -23.90
CA VAL A 71 -10.13 -7.44 -25.22
C VAL A 71 -11.55 -7.23 -25.77
N ASP A 72 -12.29 -8.32 -25.94
CA ASP A 72 -13.60 -8.33 -26.62
C ASP A 72 -14.69 -7.64 -25.79
N GLY A 73 -14.55 -7.65 -24.46
CA GLY A 73 -15.42 -6.94 -23.52
C GLY A 73 -15.07 -5.47 -23.31
N GLY A 74 -13.99 -4.96 -23.93
CA GLY A 74 -13.59 -3.56 -23.86
C GLY A 74 -12.83 -3.13 -22.59
N PHE A 75 -12.50 -4.05 -21.69
CA PHE A 75 -11.75 -3.75 -20.45
C PHE A 75 -10.33 -3.25 -20.75
N ALA A 76 -9.67 -3.82 -21.76
CA ALA A 76 -8.32 -3.40 -22.17
C ALA A 76 -8.28 -1.93 -22.65
N ALA A 77 -9.38 -1.45 -23.23
CA ALA A 77 -9.54 -0.05 -23.62
C ALA A 77 -9.74 0.88 -22.41
N LEU A 78 -10.27 0.36 -21.30
CA LEU A 78 -10.42 1.08 -20.02
C LEU A 78 -9.14 1.06 -19.18
N GLY A 79 -8.19 0.17 -19.47
CA GLY A 79 -6.88 0.15 -18.81
C GLY A 79 -6.45 -1.23 -18.29
N TYR A 80 -7.37 -2.19 -18.16
CA TYR A 80 -7.06 -3.56 -17.71
C TYR A 80 -6.24 -4.31 -18.77
N ARG A 81 -4.92 -4.13 -18.74
CA ARG A 81 -4.02 -4.57 -19.81
C ARG A 81 -3.11 -5.71 -19.41
N THR A 82 -3.03 -6.07 -18.13
CA THR A 82 -2.13 -7.13 -17.67
C THR A 82 -2.91 -8.40 -17.33
N VAL A 83 -2.44 -9.55 -17.81
CA VAL A 83 -2.92 -10.88 -17.42
C VAL A 83 -1.81 -11.56 -16.62
N ASN A 84 -2.06 -11.74 -15.32
CA ASN A 84 -1.09 -12.30 -14.38
C ASN A 84 -1.38 -13.80 -14.16
N ILE A 85 -0.35 -14.63 -14.36
CA ILE A 85 -0.33 -16.00 -13.83
C ILE A 85 0.17 -15.93 -12.39
N ASP A 86 -0.62 -16.45 -11.45
CA ASP A 86 -0.20 -16.59 -10.05
C ASP A 86 0.49 -17.94 -9.77
N ASP A 87 0.58 -18.37 -8.51
CA ASP A 87 1.21 -19.64 -8.13
C ASP A 87 0.63 -20.86 -8.87
N GLY A 88 1.44 -21.91 -9.02
CA GLY A 88 1.04 -23.19 -9.60
C GLY A 88 1.45 -23.40 -11.05
N TRP A 89 2.26 -22.54 -11.68
CA TRP A 89 2.67 -22.70 -13.08
C TRP A 89 3.90 -23.60 -13.28
N TRP A 90 4.78 -23.69 -12.29
CA TRP A 90 6.03 -24.44 -12.34
C TRP A 90 5.84 -25.93 -12.04
N LEU A 91 6.61 -26.77 -12.72
CA LEU A 91 6.68 -28.21 -12.46
C LEU A 91 7.78 -28.52 -11.44
N LYS A 92 8.99 -28.00 -11.67
CA LYS A 92 10.19 -28.20 -10.84
C LYS A 92 11.39 -27.44 -11.42
N ARG A 93 12.49 -27.42 -10.69
CA ARG A 93 13.80 -26.97 -11.14
C ARG A 93 14.59 -28.13 -11.76
N ARG A 94 15.16 -27.90 -12.95
CA ARG A 94 15.99 -28.90 -13.65
C ARG A 94 17.32 -29.11 -12.94
N GLN A 95 17.66 -30.37 -12.71
CA GLN A 95 18.97 -30.75 -12.19
C GLN A 95 20.06 -30.51 -13.25
N GLY A 96 21.18 -29.94 -12.82
CA GLY A 96 22.35 -29.64 -13.66
C GLY A 96 22.58 -28.15 -13.87
N ASP A 97 21.54 -27.39 -14.23
CA ASP A 97 21.68 -25.94 -14.50
C ASP A 97 20.69 -25.07 -13.72
N GLY A 98 19.77 -25.66 -12.94
CA GLY A 98 18.87 -24.90 -12.09
C GLY A 98 17.74 -24.18 -12.83
N ARG A 99 17.52 -24.44 -14.14
CA ARG A 99 16.45 -23.78 -14.89
C ARG A 99 15.06 -24.29 -14.45
N LEU A 100 14.08 -23.40 -14.31
CA LEU A 100 12.69 -23.77 -14.07
C LEU A 100 12.04 -24.49 -15.26
N GLN A 101 11.27 -25.54 -14.97
CA GLN A 101 10.44 -26.27 -15.92
C GLN A 101 8.96 -26.00 -15.64
N VAL A 102 8.16 -25.84 -16.69
CA VAL A 102 6.73 -25.47 -16.62
C VAL A 102 5.85 -26.74 -16.54
N ARG A 103 4.70 -26.66 -15.86
CA ARG A 103 3.65 -27.70 -15.89
C ARG A 103 2.98 -27.74 -17.28
N THR A 104 3.51 -28.52 -18.21
CA THR A 104 2.97 -28.59 -19.58
C THR A 104 1.61 -29.29 -19.69
N ASN A 105 1.14 -29.96 -18.63
CA ASN A 105 -0.24 -30.42 -18.53
C ASN A 105 -1.23 -29.28 -18.23
N VAL A 106 -0.75 -28.19 -17.65
CA VAL A 106 -1.50 -26.95 -17.38
C VAL A 106 -1.32 -25.93 -18.50
N PHE A 107 -0.08 -25.83 -19.02
CA PHE A 107 0.34 -24.99 -20.14
C PHE A 107 0.84 -25.84 -21.32
N PRO A 108 -0.05 -26.47 -22.11
CA PRO A 108 0.34 -27.24 -23.29
C PRO A 108 1.26 -26.49 -24.26
N ASP A 109 1.03 -25.19 -24.49
CA ASP A 109 1.85 -24.40 -25.41
C ASP A 109 3.27 -24.19 -24.88
N ALA A 110 3.52 -24.45 -23.59
CA ALA A 110 4.84 -24.35 -23.01
C ALA A 110 5.76 -25.53 -23.36
N ALA A 111 5.23 -26.62 -23.93
CA ALA A 111 6.04 -27.78 -24.31
C ALA A 111 6.86 -27.52 -25.58
N LEU A 112 8.18 -27.64 -25.48
CA LEU A 112 9.11 -27.51 -26.60
C LEU A 112 9.76 -28.85 -26.97
N ALA A 113 10.40 -28.90 -28.14
CA ALA A 113 11.15 -30.05 -28.59
C ALA A 113 12.27 -30.42 -27.58
N GLY A 114 12.55 -31.72 -27.44
CA GLY A 114 13.61 -32.20 -26.55
C GLY A 114 13.27 -32.18 -25.06
N GLY A 115 12.02 -31.90 -24.68
CA GLY A 115 11.60 -31.85 -23.28
C GLY A 115 11.89 -30.52 -22.58
N GLU A 116 12.29 -29.50 -23.33
CA GLU A 116 12.41 -28.12 -22.85
C GLU A 116 11.03 -27.49 -22.64
N THR A 117 10.96 -26.47 -21.80
CA THR A 117 9.73 -25.71 -21.57
C THR A 117 9.94 -24.21 -21.63
N SER A 118 8.91 -23.48 -22.07
CA SER A 118 8.92 -22.03 -22.13
C SER A 118 7.53 -21.42 -22.09
N LEU A 119 7.31 -20.39 -21.26
CA LEU A 119 6.08 -19.60 -21.29
C LEU A 119 6.05 -18.55 -22.41
N ARG A 120 7.09 -18.46 -23.25
CA ARG A 120 7.16 -17.47 -24.33
C ARG A 120 6.00 -17.57 -25.34
N PRO A 121 5.58 -18.77 -25.79
CA PRO A 121 4.42 -18.86 -26.68
C PRO A 121 3.15 -18.25 -26.09
N TRP A 122 2.96 -18.40 -24.76
CA TRP A 122 1.84 -17.81 -24.04
C TRP A 122 1.96 -16.28 -23.93
N THR A 123 3.13 -15.74 -23.57
CA THR A 123 3.35 -14.29 -23.52
C THR A 123 3.23 -13.64 -24.90
N ASP A 124 3.81 -14.25 -25.94
CA ASP A 124 3.74 -13.75 -27.33
C ASP A 124 2.29 -13.71 -27.81
N ARG A 125 1.44 -14.66 -27.38
CA ARG A 125 0.00 -14.66 -27.66
C ARG A 125 -0.72 -13.49 -26.99
N LEU A 126 -0.44 -13.21 -25.71
CA LEU A 126 -1.01 -12.05 -25.02
C LEU A 126 -0.54 -10.73 -25.65
N HIS A 127 0.74 -10.63 -26.01
CA HIS A 127 1.29 -9.44 -26.68
C HIS A 127 0.65 -9.22 -28.05
N ALA A 128 0.38 -10.29 -28.81
CA ALA A 128 -0.36 -10.20 -30.08
C ALA A 128 -1.80 -9.70 -29.91
N MET A 129 -2.40 -9.88 -28.72
CA MET A 129 -3.70 -9.30 -28.34
C MET A 129 -3.60 -7.84 -27.86
N GLY A 130 -2.39 -7.29 -27.75
CA GLY A 130 -2.15 -5.96 -27.18
C GLY A 130 -2.18 -5.91 -25.65
N LEU A 131 -2.14 -7.07 -24.99
CA LEU A 131 -2.07 -7.20 -23.53
C LEU A 131 -0.61 -7.33 -23.07
N LYS A 132 -0.42 -7.26 -21.76
CA LYS A 132 0.82 -7.49 -21.02
C LYS A 132 0.74 -8.80 -20.25
N ALA A 133 1.88 -9.45 -20.05
CA ALA A 133 1.98 -10.72 -19.34
C ALA A 133 2.62 -10.52 -17.96
N GLY A 134 2.00 -11.08 -16.91
CA GLY A 134 2.54 -11.11 -15.56
C GLY A 134 2.81 -12.51 -15.04
N ILE A 135 3.86 -12.62 -14.22
CA ILE A 135 4.30 -13.88 -13.59
C ILE A 135 4.39 -13.75 -12.08
N TYR A 136 4.22 -14.87 -11.38
CA TYR A 136 4.40 -14.99 -9.94
C TYR A 136 5.68 -15.74 -9.60
N THR A 137 6.34 -15.34 -8.51
CA THR A 137 7.46 -16.03 -7.87
C THR A 137 7.50 -15.70 -6.38
N ASP A 138 8.37 -16.38 -5.62
CA ASP A 138 8.67 -16.08 -4.21
C ASP A 138 10.13 -15.65 -4.05
N VAL A 139 10.40 -14.73 -3.12
CA VAL A 139 11.75 -14.18 -2.87
C VAL A 139 12.68 -15.15 -2.14
N GLY A 140 12.13 -16.14 -1.45
CA GLY A 140 12.84 -17.23 -0.78
C GLY A 140 13.03 -18.46 -1.67
N ARG A 141 13.16 -19.64 -1.06
CA ARG A 141 13.44 -20.91 -1.78
C ARG A 141 12.19 -21.58 -2.36
N ASN A 142 11.04 -21.35 -1.75
CA ASN A 142 9.79 -22.08 -2.01
C ASN A 142 8.63 -21.09 -1.94
N ALA A 143 7.58 -21.37 -2.70
CA ALA A 143 6.40 -20.50 -2.82
C ALA A 143 5.31 -20.79 -1.80
N CYS A 144 4.34 -19.89 -1.65
CA CYS A 144 3.24 -20.02 -0.69
C CYS A 144 2.43 -21.31 -0.85
N SER A 145 2.13 -21.74 -2.08
CA SER A 145 1.40 -22.99 -2.32
C SER A 145 2.09 -24.19 -1.68
N GLN A 146 3.43 -24.20 -1.64
CA GLN A 146 4.21 -25.28 -1.03
C GLN A 146 4.15 -25.28 0.50
N ALA A 147 3.77 -24.17 1.13
CA ALA A 147 3.59 -24.07 2.58
C ALA A 147 2.17 -24.47 3.01
N TRP A 148 1.17 -24.18 2.17
CA TRP A 148 -0.24 -24.20 2.58
C TRP A 148 -1.12 -25.20 1.82
N SER A 149 -0.76 -25.57 0.59
CA SER A 149 -1.55 -26.55 -0.17
C SER A 149 -1.35 -27.97 0.37
N SER A 150 -2.45 -28.72 0.44
CA SER A 150 -2.45 -30.14 0.80
C SER A 150 -2.46 -31.07 -0.41
N ASP A 151 -2.62 -30.55 -1.63
CA ASP A 151 -2.65 -31.37 -2.84
C ASP A 151 -1.26 -31.45 -3.50
N PRO A 152 -0.55 -32.59 -3.38
CA PRO A 152 0.78 -32.75 -3.97
C PRO A 152 0.76 -32.78 -5.51
N ALA A 153 -0.38 -33.03 -6.16
CA ALA A 153 -0.46 -33.12 -7.62
C ALA A 153 -0.30 -31.75 -8.30
N THR A 154 -0.59 -30.67 -7.57
CA THR A 154 -0.51 -29.29 -8.05
C THR A 154 0.78 -28.58 -7.66
N LEU A 155 1.61 -29.21 -6.83
CA LEU A 155 2.85 -28.64 -6.31
C LEU A 155 4.11 -29.07 -7.10
N PRO A 156 5.23 -28.34 -6.96
CA PRO A 156 6.52 -28.75 -7.49
C PRO A 156 6.91 -30.19 -7.13
N GLN A 157 7.44 -30.91 -8.12
CA GLN A 157 7.72 -32.34 -8.03
C GLN A 157 9.21 -32.67 -8.00
N GLY A 158 9.55 -33.91 -7.64
CA GLY A 158 10.91 -34.42 -7.65
C GLY A 158 11.59 -34.41 -6.29
N THR A 159 12.92 -34.35 -6.29
CA THR A 159 13.76 -34.25 -5.09
C THR A 159 13.57 -32.91 -4.36
N ARG A 160 14.11 -32.79 -3.14
CA ARG A 160 14.06 -31.54 -2.37
C ARG A 160 14.60 -30.34 -3.16
N ASP A 161 15.73 -30.51 -3.84
CA ASP A 161 16.37 -29.42 -4.59
C ASP A 161 15.60 -29.10 -5.90
N GLU A 162 14.93 -30.09 -6.51
CA GLU A 162 14.04 -29.85 -7.65
C GLU A 162 12.78 -29.05 -7.25
N ARG A 163 12.35 -29.13 -5.98
CA ARG A 163 11.17 -28.42 -5.49
C ARG A 163 11.44 -26.97 -5.06
N GLU A 164 12.70 -26.54 -4.93
CA GLU A 164 13.05 -25.16 -4.56
C GLU A 164 12.86 -24.22 -5.78
N VAL A 165 11.62 -23.83 -6.06
CA VAL A 165 11.24 -23.03 -7.24
C VAL A 165 11.27 -21.51 -7.03
N GLY A 166 11.50 -21.04 -5.81
CA GLY A 166 11.66 -19.62 -5.49
C GLY A 166 13.02 -19.05 -5.93
N LEU A 167 13.18 -17.73 -5.81
CA LEU A 167 14.32 -16.98 -6.34
C LEU A 167 15.64 -17.14 -5.54
N ALA A 168 15.59 -17.59 -4.28
CA ALA A 168 16.77 -17.60 -3.42
C ALA A 168 17.91 -18.47 -4.00
N GLY A 169 19.00 -17.81 -4.42
CA GLY A 169 20.15 -18.44 -5.07
C GLY A 169 20.08 -18.48 -6.61
N HIS A 170 18.98 -18.00 -7.20
CA HIS A 170 18.70 -18.01 -8.63
C HIS A 170 18.19 -16.66 -9.18
N VAL A 171 18.24 -15.57 -8.42
CA VAL A 171 17.61 -14.28 -8.78
C VAL A 171 17.97 -13.81 -10.21
N ASP A 172 19.26 -13.68 -10.52
CA ASP A 172 19.69 -13.25 -11.87
C ASP A 172 19.27 -14.21 -12.97
N GLN A 173 19.36 -15.51 -12.71
CA GLN A 173 19.01 -16.56 -13.66
C GLN A 173 17.51 -16.54 -13.98
N ASP A 174 16.68 -16.52 -12.95
CA ASP A 174 15.24 -16.63 -13.07
C ASP A 174 14.63 -15.30 -13.58
N ILE A 175 15.17 -14.14 -13.19
CA ILE A 175 14.75 -12.85 -13.76
C ILE A 175 15.15 -12.73 -15.24
N ALA A 176 16.33 -13.20 -15.64
CA ALA A 176 16.69 -13.29 -17.06
C ALA A 176 15.80 -14.29 -17.83
N LEU A 177 15.40 -15.38 -17.18
CA LEU A 177 14.44 -16.33 -17.77
C LEU A 177 13.08 -15.66 -18.00
N TYR A 178 12.51 -15.03 -16.99
CA TYR A 178 11.18 -14.43 -17.05
C TYR A 178 11.14 -13.25 -18.03
N PHE A 179 12.06 -12.31 -17.91
CA PHE A 179 12.00 -11.07 -18.68
C PHE A 179 12.77 -11.18 -20.00
N ALA A 180 14.00 -11.70 -20.03
CA ALA A 180 14.76 -11.76 -21.29
C ALA A 180 14.26 -12.88 -22.22
N THR A 181 13.98 -14.06 -21.66
CA THR A 181 13.69 -15.25 -22.47
C THR A 181 12.20 -15.42 -22.72
N TRP A 182 11.37 -15.30 -21.68
CA TRP A 182 9.92 -15.46 -21.76
C TRP A 182 9.17 -14.15 -21.95
N ASN A 183 9.84 -13.01 -21.93
CA ASN A 183 9.25 -11.72 -22.29
C ASN A 183 8.03 -11.31 -21.44
N PHE A 184 8.08 -11.55 -20.12
CA PHE A 184 7.10 -10.99 -19.18
C PHE A 184 7.29 -9.48 -18.99
N ASP A 185 6.22 -8.81 -18.56
CA ASP A 185 6.15 -7.35 -18.30
C ASP A 185 5.91 -7.01 -16.82
N TYR A 186 5.36 -7.95 -16.07
CA TYR A 186 4.94 -7.78 -14.68
C TYR A 186 5.44 -8.96 -13.86
N ILE A 187 5.86 -8.71 -12.63
CA ILE A 187 6.17 -9.77 -11.66
C ILE A 187 5.58 -9.47 -10.28
N LYS A 188 4.84 -10.44 -9.73
CA LYS A 188 4.49 -10.52 -8.31
C LYS A 188 5.55 -11.36 -7.61
N VAL A 189 6.14 -10.81 -6.55
CA VAL A 189 7.20 -11.46 -5.76
C VAL A 189 6.71 -11.61 -4.33
N ASP A 190 6.50 -12.85 -3.90
CA ASP A 190 5.96 -13.22 -2.59
C ASP A 190 7.01 -13.37 -1.48
N GLY A 191 6.53 -13.44 -0.23
CA GLY A 191 7.32 -13.50 0.99
C GLY A 191 7.29 -14.83 1.75
N CYS A 192 6.50 -15.84 1.35
CA CYS A 192 6.38 -17.11 2.09
C CYS A 192 7.71 -17.80 2.30
N GLY A 193 8.59 -17.81 1.30
CA GLY A 193 9.91 -18.42 1.36
C GLY A 193 10.79 -17.88 2.50
N ILE A 194 10.58 -16.63 2.92
CA ILE A 194 11.30 -15.98 4.03
C ILE A 194 10.46 -15.83 5.31
N ALA A 195 9.25 -16.40 5.38
CA ALA A 195 8.37 -16.34 6.55
C ALA A 195 8.03 -17.74 7.10
N HIS A 196 7.78 -18.72 6.23
CA HIS A 196 7.16 -20.00 6.61
C HIS A 196 8.04 -21.24 6.34
N TYR A 197 9.34 -21.06 6.13
CA TYR A 197 10.31 -22.16 5.93
C TYR A 197 11.39 -22.22 7.01
N GLY A 198 11.08 -21.75 8.22
CA GLY A 198 11.89 -21.94 9.42
C GLY A 198 12.03 -23.43 9.79
N ALA A 199 13.08 -23.75 10.56
CA ALA A 199 13.42 -25.13 10.93
C ALA A 199 12.34 -25.85 11.75
N ASP A 200 11.49 -25.09 12.44
CA ASP A 200 10.37 -25.52 13.27
C ASP A 200 9.11 -25.87 12.47
N ARG A 201 9.03 -25.46 11.20
CA ARG A 201 7.85 -25.68 10.35
C ARG A 201 7.75 -27.13 9.91
N HIS A 202 6.54 -27.69 9.92
CA HIS A 202 6.28 -29.12 9.69
C HIS A 202 6.97 -29.68 8.43
N HIS A 203 6.85 -29.01 7.29
CA HIS A 203 7.44 -29.45 6.01
C HIS A 203 8.97 -29.34 5.95
N VAL A 204 9.57 -28.55 6.84
CA VAL A 204 11.02 -28.45 6.98
C VAL A 204 11.52 -29.52 7.94
N ALA A 205 10.85 -29.66 9.10
CA ALA A 205 11.18 -30.65 10.12
C ALA A 205 11.09 -32.10 9.60
N ASN A 206 10.15 -32.39 8.68
CA ASN A 206 10.03 -33.70 8.04
C ASN A 206 10.98 -33.92 6.84
N GLY A 207 11.82 -32.94 6.51
CA GLY A 207 12.82 -33.02 5.44
C GLY A 207 12.31 -32.76 4.02
N THR A 208 11.03 -32.37 3.85
CA THR A 208 10.46 -32.06 2.52
C THR A 208 11.12 -30.86 1.88
N PHE A 209 11.39 -29.82 2.68
CA PHE A 209 12.07 -28.58 2.27
C PHE A 209 13.30 -28.30 3.11
N ARG A 210 14.21 -27.49 2.57
CA ARG A 210 15.37 -26.98 3.29
C ARG A 210 14.95 -25.78 4.12
N ALA A 211 15.46 -25.71 5.35
CA ALA A 211 15.24 -24.54 6.19
C ALA A 211 15.82 -23.28 5.55
N LEU A 212 15.08 -22.18 5.64
CA LEU A 212 15.57 -20.83 5.47
C LEU A 212 15.19 -20.06 6.73
N ALA A 213 16.17 -19.37 7.34
CA ALA A 213 15.90 -18.56 8.53
C ALA A 213 14.85 -17.50 8.17
N PRO A 214 13.73 -17.42 8.91
CA PRO A 214 12.72 -16.42 8.64
C PRO A 214 13.29 -15.01 8.82
N LEU A 215 12.96 -14.13 7.89
CA LEU A 215 13.19 -12.68 7.98
C LEU A 215 11.91 -11.95 8.39
N ILE A 216 10.75 -12.57 8.15
CA ILE A 216 9.44 -12.08 8.54
C ILE A 216 8.89 -13.00 9.61
N ASN A 217 8.31 -12.42 10.66
CA ASN A 217 7.64 -13.11 11.74
C ASN A 217 6.17 -12.70 11.81
N ASP A 218 5.30 -13.59 11.32
CA ASP A 218 3.85 -13.36 11.24
C ASP A 218 3.18 -13.17 12.61
N THR A 219 3.83 -13.61 13.69
CA THR A 219 3.28 -13.55 15.06
C THR A 219 3.81 -12.40 15.89
N ASP A 220 4.97 -11.85 15.52
CA ASP A 220 5.60 -10.73 16.19
C ASP A 220 6.36 -9.87 15.17
N PRO A 221 5.67 -8.91 14.51
CA PRO A 221 6.27 -8.03 13.51
C PRO A 221 7.44 -7.20 14.05
N GLY A 222 7.56 -7.03 15.37
CA GLY A 222 8.70 -6.36 15.99
C GLY A 222 10.01 -7.15 15.87
N GLN A 223 9.94 -8.43 15.49
CA GLN A 223 11.09 -9.29 15.22
C GLN A 223 11.44 -9.43 13.73
N ASP A 224 10.76 -8.70 12.84
CA ASP A 224 11.10 -8.69 11.43
C ASP A 224 12.53 -8.15 11.21
N ASP A 225 13.31 -8.83 10.37
CA ASP A 225 14.58 -8.31 9.87
C ASP A 225 14.29 -7.41 8.66
N ILE A 226 13.95 -6.14 8.96
CA ILE A 226 13.60 -5.12 7.96
C ILE A 226 14.73 -4.93 6.94
N PRO A 227 16.00 -4.70 7.33
CA PRO A 227 17.09 -4.52 6.37
C PRO A 227 17.31 -5.73 5.47
N ALA A 228 17.26 -6.95 6.02
CA ALA A 228 17.45 -8.15 5.21
C ALA A 228 16.27 -8.40 4.27
N THR A 229 15.04 -8.16 4.70
CA THR A 229 13.84 -8.29 3.86
C THR A 229 13.90 -7.32 2.69
N ARG A 230 14.20 -6.03 2.94
CA ARG A 230 14.42 -5.02 1.90
C ARG A 230 15.53 -5.44 0.93
N ALA A 231 16.65 -5.98 1.44
CA ALA A 231 17.76 -6.41 0.60
C ALA A 231 17.37 -7.55 -0.37
N ARG A 232 16.50 -8.47 0.05
CA ARG A 232 15.98 -9.54 -0.82
C ARG A 232 15.18 -8.99 -2.01
N TYR A 233 14.28 -8.05 -1.76
CA TYR A 233 13.53 -7.40 -2.84
C TYR A 233 14.40 -6.48 -3.72
N ALA A 234 15.39 -5.81 -3.13
CA ALA A 234 16.36 -5.02 -3.88
C ALA A 234 17.20 -5.87 -4.86
N GLU A 235 17.55 -7.11 -4.49
CA GLU A 235 18.23 -8.06 -5.38
C GLU A 235 17.41 -8.33 -6.65
N VAL A 236 16.08 -8.51 -6.49
CA VAL A 236 15.14 -8.70 -7.60
C VAL A 236 15.05 -7.44 -8.47
N ARG A 237 14.89 -6.28 -7.85
CA ARG A 237 14.90 -4.98 -8.54
C ARG A 237 16.15 -4.81 -9.41
N ASP A 238 17.31 -5.07 -8.85
CA ASP A 238 18.59 -4.84 -9.54
C ASP A 238 18.77 -5.83 -10.71
N ALA A 239 18.30 -7.07 -10.56
CA ALA A 239 18.26 -8.04 -11.65
C ALA A 239 17.31 -7.60 -12.78
N LEU A 240 16.16 -7.03 -12.44
CA LEU A 240 15.23 -6.46 -13.43
C LEU A 240 15.87 -5.31 -14.20
N TRP A 241 16.55 -4.38 -13.53
CA TRP A 241 17.27 -3.29 -14.21
C TRP A 241 18.38 -3.79 -15.14
N ARG A 242 19.09 -4.87 -14.78
CA ARG A 242 20.08 -5.51 -15.68
C ARG A 242 19.42 -6.05 -16.95
N VAL A 243 18.24 -6.64 -16.85
CA VAL A 243 17.53 -7.30 -17.97
C VAL A 243 16.65 -6.33 -18.78
N ARG A 244 16.14 -5.27 -18.14
CA ARG A 244 15.25 -4.24 -18.68
C ARG A 244 15.71 -2.84 -18.25
N PRO A 245 16.83 -2.34 -18.81
CA PRO A 245 17.41 -1.05 -18.42
C PRO A 245 16.55 0.17 -18.76
N ARG A 246 15.43 -0.02 -19.49
CA ARG A 246 14.43 1.02 -19.76
C ARG A 246 13.37 1.13 -18.66
N GLY A 247 13.37 0.24 -17.66
CA GLY A 247 12.36 0.25 -16.59
C GLY A 247 10.97 -0.17 -17.08
N ASP A 248 10.88 -0.87 -18.21
CA ASP A 248 9.63 -1.34 -18.83
C ASP A 248 9.10 -2.62 -18.15
N PHE A 249 8.98 -2.56 -16.82
CA PHE A 249 8.41 -3.61 -15.98
C PHE A 249 7.58 -3.03 -14.82
N VAL A 250 6.72 -3.87 -14.25
CA VAL A 250 6.04 -3.65 -12.96
C VAL A 250 6.55 -4.70 -11.98
N LEU A 251 6.97 -4.26 -10.79
CA LEU A 251 7.43 -5.11 -9.70
C LEU A 251 6.51 -4.93 -8.49
N SER A 252 5.69 -5.96 -8.24
CA SER A 252 4.72 -6.03 -7.15
C SER A 252 5.29 -6.81 -5.98
N LEU A 253 5.51 -6.12 -4.86
CA LEU A 253 6.00 -6.74 -3.62
C LEU A 253 4.83 -7.34 -2.85
N CYS A 254 4.92 -8.62 -2.49
CA CYS A 254 3.88 -9.34 -1.78
C CYS A 254 4.45 -9.91 -0.46
N ASN A 255 4.81 -9.01 0.45
CA ASN A 255 5.15 -9.34 1.83
C ASN A 255 4.10 -8.82 2.83
N TRP A 256 2.87 -8.62 2.36
CA TRP A 256 1.68 -8.44 3.22
C TRP A 256 1.71 -7.26 4.20
N GLY A 257 2.45 -6.19 3.89
CA GLY A 257 2.62 -5.05 4.79
C GLY A 257 3.66 -5.26 5.90
N THR A 258 4.26 -6.44 5.98
CA THR A 258 5.27 -6.80 7.00
C THR A 258 6.62 -6.11 6.75
N ALA A 259 7.53 -6.25 7.71
CA ALA A 259 8.87 -5.67 7.66
C ALA A 259 8.87 -4.17 7.35
N ASN A 260 7.83 -3.45 7.79
CA ASN A 260 7.62 -2.02 7.51
C ASN A 260 7.80 -1.65 6.02
N VAL A 261 7.25 -2.46 5.10
CA VAL A 261 7.39 -2.23 3.64
C VAL A 261 6.89 -0.86 3.20
N ARG A 262 6.00 -0.21 3.95
CA ARG A 262 5.57 1.17 3.65
C ARG A 262 6.77 2.13 3.57
N ASP A 263 7.79 1.95 4.42
CA ASP A 263 8.94 2.87 4.49
C ASP A 263 9.95 2.68 3.34
N TRP A 264 10.13 1.46 2.84
CA TRP A 264 11.15 1.17 1.83
C TRP A 264 10.63 0.62 0.51
N GLY A 265 9.36 0.21 0.44
CA GLY A 265 8.74 -0.47 -0.71
C GLY A 265 8.91 0.33 -2.00
N ARG A 266 8.67 1.64 -1.95
CA ARG A 266 8.86 2.57 -3.07
C ARG A 266 10.27 2.60 -3.67
N GLN A 267 11.28 2.24 -2.88
CA GLN A 267 12.68 2.25 -3.32
C GLN A 267 13.03 0.96 -4.07
N VAL A 268 12.22 -0.10 -3.91
CA VAL A 268 12.51 -1.43 -4.45
C VAL A 268 11.41 -2.00 -5.33
N GLY A 269 10.18 -1.48 -5.32
CA GLY A 269 9.06 -1.95 -6.13
C GLY A 269 8.20 -0.80 -6.67
N THR A 270 7.33 -1.13 -7.62
CA THR A 270 6.31 -0.21 -8.17
C THR A 270 5.01 -0.24 -7.39
N MET A 271 4.78 -1.30 -6.60
CA MET A 271 3.64 -1.43 -5.71
C MET A 271 3.96 -2.45 -4.61
N TRP A 272 3.31 -2.35 -3.45
CA TRP A 272 3.50 -3.28 -2.34
C TRP A 272 2.22 -3.54 -1.58
N ARG A 273 2.03 -4.82 -1.22
CA ARG A 273 0.90 -5.26 -0.41
C ARG A 273 0.89 -4.59 0.95
N THR A 274 -0.28 -4.13 1.39
CA THR A 274 -0.49 -3.40 2.65
C THR A 274 -0.95 -4.27 3.80
N SER A 275 -1.46 -5.46 3.51
CA SER A 275 -2.02 -6.45 4.44
C SER A 275 -1.86 -7.87 3.91
N GLY A 276 -2.23 -8.87 4.72
CA GLY A 276 -2.45 -10.24 4.25
C GLY A 276 -3.56 -10.35 3.19
N ASP A 277 -3.74 -11.55 2.66
CA ASP A 277 -4.55 -11.81 1.46
C ASP A 277 -6.04 -11.52 1.67
N ILE A 278 -6.69 -10.89 0.70
CA ILE A 278 -8.14 -10.70 0.71
C ILE A 278 -8.86 -12.05 0.55
N ASP A 279 -10.08 -12.12 1.11
CA ASP A 279 -11.06 -13.19 0.89
C ASP A 279 -12.38 -12.53 0.48
N PRO A 280 -13.31 -13.21 -0.22
CA PRO A 280 -14.56 -12.64 -0.71
C PRO A 280 -15.62 -12.51 0.41
N THR A 281 -15.23 -11.89 1.53
CA THR A 281 -16.09 -11.56 2.67
C THR A 281 -16.00 -10.07 2.99
N TRP A 282 -17.11 -9.49 3.45
CA TRP A 282 -17.17 -8.05 3.79
C TRP A 282 -16.12 -7.65 4.82
N GLY A 283 -16.00 -8.44 5.90
CA GLY A 283 -15.06 -8.17 6.98
C GLY A 283 -13.60 -8.16 6.53
N ARG A 284 -13.23 -9.10 5.64
CA ARG A 284 -11.87 -9.14 5.11
C ARG A 284 -11.59 -7.97 4.17
N MET A 285 -12.52 -7.64 3.28
CA MET A 285 -12.41 -6.46 2.42
C MET A 285 -12.24 -5.18 3.24
N LEU A 286 -12.98 -5.00 4.33
CA LEU A 286 -12.80 -3.87 5.25
C LEU A 286 -11.40 -3.83 5.84
N HIS A 287 -10.88 -4.96 6.33
CA HIS A 287 -9.51 -5.01 6.85
C HIS A 287 -8.45 -4.58 5.82
N ASN A 288 -8.60 -5.04 4.58
CA ASN A 288 -7.71 -4.68 3.48
C ASN A 288 -7.80 -3.19 3.13
N PHE A 289 -9.01 -2.64 3.02
CA PHE A 289 -9.23 -1.20 2.81
C PHE A 289 -8.62 -0.36 3.95
N ASP A 290 -8.89 -0.75 5.19
CA ASP A 290 -8.40 -0.09 6.41
C ASP A 290 -6.87 -0.07 6.48
N SER A 291 -6.20 -1.11 5.95
CA SER A 291 -4.74 -1.19 5.88
C SER A 291 -4.11 -0.17 4.93
N VAL A 292 -4.86 0.36 3.96
CA VAL A 292 -4.35 1.34 2.99
C VAL A 292 -4.82 2.77 3.31
N ALA A 293 -6.03 2.96 3.85
CA ALA A 293 -6.70 4.26 4.02
C ALA A 293 -5.98 5.31 4.90
N THR A 294 -4.85 4.93 5.51
CA THR A 294 -4.03 5.79 6.38
C THR A 294 -2.58 5.95 5.90
N ARG A 295 -2.33 5.63 4.61
CA ARG A 295 -1.00 5.62 3.99
C ARG A 295 -0.90 6.56 2.78
N GLU A 296 -1.69 7.63 2.79
CA GLU A 296 -1.85 8.56 1.69
C GLU A 296 -0.52 9.17 1.17
N PHE A 297 0.47 9.40 2.05
CA PHE A 297 1.78 9.94 1.66
C PHE A 297 2.80 8.90 1.19
N TYR A 298 2.41 7.63 1.09
CA TYR A 298 3.29 6.55 0.63
C TYR A 298 2.95 6.10 -0.79
N ALA A 299 1.83 6.56 -1.35
CA ALA A 299 1.42 6.27 -2.72
C ALA A 299 1.44 7.53 -3.60
N GLY A 300 1.72 7.33 -4.87
CA GLY A 300 1.81 8.38 -5.87
C GLY A 300 2.32 7.84 -7.22
N PRO A 301 2.45 8.70 -8.23
CA PRO A 301 2.89 8.28 -9.55
C PRO A 301 4.19 7.46 -9.51
N GLY A 302 4.11 6.19 -9.92
CA GLY A 302 5.23 5.24 -9.96
C GLY A 302 5.33 4.27 -8.78
N HIS A 303 4.53 4.43 -7.72
CA HIS A 303 4.64 3.67 -6.48
C HIS A 303 3.28 3.60 -5.75
N TRP A 304 2.72 2.41 -5.57
CA TRP A 304 1.33 2.25 -5.12
C TRP A 304 1.18 1.33 -3.91
N ASN A 305 0.36 1.76 -2.95
CA ASN A 305 -0.13 0.88 -1.90
C ASN A 305 -1.12 -0.14 -2.50
N ASP A 306 -0.95 -1.41 -2.20
CA ASP A 306 -1.77 -2.51 -2.74
C ASP A 306 -2.58 -3.20 -1.63
N PRO A 307 -3.89 -2.89 -1.49
CA PRO A 307 -4.80 -3.60 -0.59
C PRO A 307 -5.25 -4.96 -1.11
N ASP A 308 -4.56 -5.53 -2.10
CA ASP A 308 -4.81 -6.81 -2.77
C ASP A 308 -5.87 -6.76 -3.89
N MET A 309 -6.06 -7.90 -4.57
CA MET A 309 -6.94 -8.06 -5.73
C MET A 309 -8.42 -7.74 -5.44
N LEU A 310 -9.18 -7.45 -6.50
CA LEU A 310 -10.62 -7.26 -6.44
C LEU A 310 -11.36 -8.60 -6.39
N GLU A 311 -12.24 -8.74 -5.40
CA GLU A 311 -13.21 -9.83 -5.25
C GLU A 311 -14.57 -9.52 -5.89
N VAL A 312 -14.69 -8.42 -6.65
CA VAL A 312 -15.93 -7.99 -7.31
C VAL A 312 -16.41 -9.04 -8.30
N GLY A 313 -17.40 -9.83 -7.90
CA GLY A 313 -17.92 -10.98 -8.63
C GLY A 313 -17.87 -12.30 -7.86
N ASN A 314 -17.21 -12.34 -6.70
CA ASN A 314 -17.00 -13.51 -5.87
C ASN A 314 -17.65 -13.34 -4.48
N GLY A 315 -18.16 -14.43 -3.90
CA GLY A 315 -18.71 -14.49 -2.54
C GLY A 315 -19.63 -13.32 -2.17
N ALA A 316 -19.26 -12.54 -1.16
CA ALA A 316 -20.04 -11.39 -0.66
C ALA A 316 -20.19 -10.24 -1.67
N PHE A 317 -19.56 -10.32 -2.84
CA PHE A 317 -19.56 -9.31 -3.90
C PHE A 317 -20.09 -9.86 -5.24
N ASP A 318 -20.88 -10.92 -5.20
CA ASP A 318 -21.41 -11.60 -6.39
C ASP A 318 -22.62 -10.87 -7.03
N GLY A 319 -23.23 -11.53 -8.02
CA GLY A 319 -24.39 -10.99 -8.75
C GLY A 319 -25.65 -10.77 -7.91
N ALA A 320 -25.74 -11.35 -6.71
CA ALA A 320 -26.83 -11.11 -5.76
C ALA A 320 -26.51 -9.96 -4.78
N HIS A 321 -25.24 -9.60 -4.60
CA HIS A 321 -24.73 -8.60 -3.65
C HIS A 321 -24.13 -7.38 -4.38
N LEU A 322 -24.94 -6.78 -5.27
CA LEU A 322 -24.49 -5.70 -6.16
C LEU A 322 -24.12 -4.39 -5.44
N THR A 323 -24.64 -4.17 -4.23
CA THR A 323 -24.32 -3.00 -3.40
C THR A 323 -22.90 -3.13 -2.86
N GLU A 324 -22.58 -4.25 -2.24
CA GLU A 324 -21.26 -4.59 -1.72
C GLU A 324 -20.23 -4.62 -2.85
N ALA A 325 -20.57 -5.21 -4.00
CA ALA A 325 -19.71 -5.24 -5.18
C ALA A 325 -19.35 -3.83 -5.69
N ARG A 326 -20.30 -2.88 -5.66
CA ARG A 326 -20.03 -1.47 -5.98
C ARG A 326 -19.20 -0.79 -4.92
N ALA A 327 -19.46 -1.08 -3.65
CA ALA A 327 -18.72 -0.52 -2.54
C ALA A 327 -17.24 -0.90 -2.62
N HIS A 328 -16.94 -2.19 -2.81
CA HIS A 328 -15.58 -2.69 -2.95
C HIS A 328 -14.82 -2.02 -4.11
N MET A 329 -15.44 -1.90 -5.30
CA MET A 329 -14.84 -1.20 -6.43
C MET A 329 -14.58 0.29 -6.13
N ALA A 330 -15.50 0.97 -5.45
CA ALA A 330 -15.37 2.38 -5.11
C ALA A 330 -14.28 2.64 -4.06
N LEU A 331 -14.16 1.75 -3.08
CA LEU A 331 -13.14 1.79 -2.02
C LEU A 331 -11.72 1.66 -2.61
N TRP A 332 -11.50 0.74 -3.55
CA TRP A 332 -10.19 0.61 -4.20
C TRP A 332 -9.88 1.84 -5.07
N ALA A 333 -10.86 2.33 -5.83
CA ALA A 333 -10.65 3.46 -6.74
C ALA A 333 -10.36 4.78 -6.01
N ILE A 334 -11.01 5.04 -4.86
CA ILE A 334 -10.75 6.27 -4.08
C ILE A 334 -9.35 6.26 -3.48
N GLU A 335 -8.78 5.09 -3.18
CA GLU A 335 -7.44 4.94 -2.61
C GLU A 335 -6.31 4.92 -3.66
N ALA A 336 -6.62 5.04 -4.96
CA ALA A 336 -5.63 4.84 -6.03
C ALA A 336 -4.95 3.45 -5.94
N ALA A 337 -5.72 2.42 -5.58
CA ALA A 337 -5.23 1.06 -5.45
C ALA A 337 -5.11 0.38 -6.81
N PRO A 338 -4.14 -0.52 -7.02
CA PRO A 338 -4.11 -1.38 -8.20
C PRO A 338 -5.45 -2.10 -8.42
N LEU A 339 -6.03 -1.96 -9.61
CA LEU A 339 -7.30 -2.60 -9.97
C LEU A 339 -7.02 -3.93 -10.67
N ILE A 340 -6.67 -4.95 -9.89
CA ILE A 340 -6.39 -6.30 -10.38
C ILE A 340 -7.61 -7.19 -10.13
N ILE A 341 -8.31 -7.58 -11.20
CA ILE A 341 -9.52 -8.41 -11.11
C ILE A 341 -9.15 -9.84 -10.70
N GLY A 342 -9.77 -10.37 -9.64
CA GLY A 342 -9.61 -11.76 -9.19
C GLY A 342 -10.74 -12.72 -9.61
N THR A 343 -11.83 -12.23 -10.18
CA THR A 343 -12.97 -13.05 -10.60
C THR A 343 -12.72 -13.81 -11.90
N ASP A 344 -13.32 -15.00 -12.07
CA ASP A 344 -13.43 -15.65 -13.38
C ASP A 344 -14.27 -14.77 -14.33
N LEU A 345 -13.57 -13.96 -15.11
CA LEU A 345 -14.16 -13.00 -16.03
C LEU A 345 -15.01 -13.66 -17.12
N ALA A 346 -14.70 -14.90 -17.51
CA ALA A 346 -15.49 -15.62 -18.51
C ALA A 346 -16.86 -16.00 -17.95
N ALA A 347 -16.93 -16.36 -16.67
CA ALA A 347 -18.17 -16.70 -15.97
C ALA A 347 -18.90 -15.48 -15.36
N ALA A 348 -18.23 -14.33 -15.22
CA ALA A 348 -18.79 -13.15 -14.55
C ALA A 348 -20.11 -12.66 -15.20
N PRO A 349 -21.20 -12.47 -14.41
CA PRO A 349 -22.47 -11.95 -14.91
C PRO A 349 -22.34 -10.54 -15.52
N PRO A 350 -23.23 -10.13 -16.46
CA PRO A 350 -23.17 -8.79 -17.06
C PRO A 350 -23.21 -7.64 -16.05
N ALA A 351 -23.94 -7.80 -14.95
CA ALA A 351 -24.01 -6.78 -13.90
C ALA A 351 -22.67 -6.57 -13.19
N ILE A 352 -21.91 -7.64 -12.95
CA ILE A 352 -20.56 -7.58 -12.37
C ILE A 352 -19.58 -6.96 -13.35
N ARG A 353 -19.61 -7.40 -14.62
CA ARG A 353 -18.78 -6.80 -15.68
C ARG A 353 -19.03 -5.30 -15.81
N ALA A 354 -20.28 -4.84 -15.67
CA ALA A 354 -20.63 -3.43 -15.71
C ALA A 354 -20.09 -2.62 -14.52
N ILE A 355 -19.92 -3.22 -13.34
CA ILE A 355 -19.27 -2.56 -12.19
C ILE A 355 -17.78 -2.40 -12.48
N LEU A 356 -17.12 -3.50 -12.83
CA LEU A 356 -15.69 -3.53 -13.12
C LEU A 356 -15.33 -2.62 -14.32
N ALA A 357 -16.22 -2.48 -15.30
CA ALA A 357 -16.03 -1.65 -16.49
C ALA A 357 -16.63 -0.24 -16.37
N ASN A 358 -16.90 0.28 -15.17
CA ASN A 358 -17.44 1.63 -15.02
C ASN A 358 -16.35 2.70 -15.27
N PRO A 359 -16.41 3.45 -16.40
CA PRO A 359 -15.35 4.38 -16.76
C PRO A 359 -15.21 5.58 -15.81
N GLU A 360 -16.29 5.97 -15.12
CA GLU A 360 -16.24 7.12 -14.20
C GLU A 360 -15.60 6.76 -12.86
N VAL A 361 -15.74 5.52 -12.41
CA VAL A 361 -15.05 5.01 -11.21
C VAL A 361 -13.58 4.76 -11.52
N ILE A 362 -13.28 4.14 -12.66
CA ILE A 362 -11.89 3.93 -13.12
C ILE A 362 -11.16 5.27 -13.30
N ALA A 363 -11.83 6.31 -13.80
CA ALA A 363 -11.21 7.63 -13.93
C ALA A 363 -10.84 8.29 -12.60
N VAL A 364 -11.49 7.91 -11.49
CA VAL A 364 -11.06 8.36 -10.14
C VAL A 364 -9.74 7.69 -9.78
N ASP A 365 -9.65 6.37 -9.97
CA ASP A 365 -8.43 5.60 -9.71
C ASP A 365 -7.25 6.10 -10.57
N GLN A 366 -7.49 6.24 -11.87
CA GLN A 366 -6.51 6.59 -12.90
C GLN A 366 -6.29 8.10 -13.08
N ASP A 367 -6.72 8.95 -12.14
CA ASP A 367 -6.46 10.39 -12.22
C ASP A 367 -4.94 10.66 -12.19
N PRO A 368 -4.41 11.48 -13.12
CA PRO A 368 -2.96 11.63 -13.30
C PRO A 368 -2.26 12.40 -12.18
N ALA A 369 -3.00 13.03 -11.25
CA ALA A 369 -2.37 13.59 -10.05
C ALA A 369 -1.89 12.47 -9.10
N GLY A 370 -2.42 11.24 -9.24
CA GLY A 370 -2.00 10.07 -8.49
C GLY A 370 -2.19 10.22 -6.98
N HIS A 371 -3.12 11.07 -6.54
CA HIS A 371 -3.42 11.26 -5.13
C HIS A 371 -4.19 10.04 -4.61
N GLN A 372 -3.76 9.49 -3.47
CA GLN A 372 -4.59 8.61 -2.67
C GLN A 372 -5.68 9.42 -1.93
N GLY A 373 -6.77 8.76 -1.55
CA GLY A 373 -7.85 9.35 -0.74
C GLY A 373 -7.38 9.74 0.66
N VAL A 374 -7.97 10.81 1.20
CA VAL A 374 -7.73 11.28 2.56
C VAL A 374 -9.03 11.17 3.35
N ILE A 375 -8.97 10.55 4.53
CA ILE A 375 -10.10 10.46 5.45
C ILE A 375 -10.43 11.87 5.97
N ALA A 376 -11.58 12.41 5.55
CA ALA A 376 -12.10 13.69 6.02
C ALA A 376 -12.99 13.54 7.26
N TYR A 377 -13.55 12.35 7.47
CA TYR A 377 -14.34 11.98 8.64
C TYR A 377 -14.35 10.45 8.78
N ALA A 378 -14.20 9.95 10.00
CA ALA A 378 -14.45 8.55 10.32
C ALA A 378 -15.01 8.44 11.74
N ASP A 379 -16.01 7.58 11.91
CA ASP A 379 -16.42 7.02 13.19
C ASP A 379 -16.48 5.49 13.09
N ASP A 380 -17.08 4.81 14.08
CA ASP A 380 -17.09 3.35 14.05
C ASP A 380 -17.92 2.74 12.90
N GLU A 381 -18.79 3.52 12.28
CA GLU A 381 -19.89 3.08 11.43
C GLU A 381 -19.84 3.71 10.02
N ARG A 382 -19.28 4.91 9.92
CA ARG A 382 -19.39 5.80 8.76
C ARG A 382 -18.07 6.47 8.45
N GLU A 383 -17.82 6.63 7.16
CA GLU A 383 -16.57 7.23 6.68
C GLU A 383 -16.81 8.16 5.50
N ILE A 384 -16.02 9.25 5.44
CA ILE A 384 -15.93 10.15 4.30
C ILE A 384 -14.48 10.21 3.87
N VAL A 385 -14.19 9.71 2.67
CA VAL A 385 -12.87 9.79 2.04
C VAL A 385 -12.92 10.79 0.89
N VAL A 386 -11.92 11.67 0.80
CA VAL A 386 -11.84 12.71 -0.21
C VAL A 386 -10.52 12.59 -0.96
N LYS A 387 -10.61 12.44 -2.28
CA LYS A 387 -9.45 12.44 -3.19
C LYS A 387 -9.48 13.71 -4.03
N THR A 388 -8.47 14.55 -3.91
CA THR A 388 -8.27 15.69 -4.82
C THR A 388 -7.90 15.15 -6.21
N LEU A 389 -8.55 15.65 -7.25
CA LEU A 389 -8.27 15.26 -8.63
C LEU A 389 -7.38 16.30 -9.32
N SER A 390 -6.75 15.91 -10.42
CA SER A 390 -5.85 16.75 -11.23
C SER A 390 -6.44 18.09 -11.67
N VAL A 391 -7.76 18.17 -11.85
CA VAL A 391 -8.46 19.41 -12.18
C VAL A 391 -8.77 20.18 -10.90
N ARG A 392 -8.19 21.38 -10.76
CA ARG A 392 -8.44 22.28 -9.62
C ARG A 392 -9.94 22.51 -9.40
N GLY A 393 -10.36 22.44 -8.13
CA GLY A 393 -11.76 22.54 -7.74
C GLY A 393 -12.59 21.27 -7.97
N THR A 394 -11.96 20.18 -8.39
CA THR A 394 -12.62 18.87 -8.55
C THR A 394 -12.10 17.87 -7.52
N LYS A 395 -13.01 17.13 -6.89
CA LYS A 395 -12.72 16.08 -5.92
C LYS A 395 -13.57 14.85 -6.18
N ALA A 396 -13.01 13.67 -5.94
CA ALA A 396 -13.80 12.48 -5.71
C ALA A 396 -14.08 12.35 -4.20
N VAL A 397 -15.28 11.89 -3.86
CA VAL A 397 -15.77 11.80 -2.48
C VAL A 397 -16.46 10.47 -2.29
N LEU A 398 -15.98 9.65 -1.38
CA LEU A 398 -16.66 8.45 -0.95
C LEU A 398 -17.46 8.75 0.32
N LEU A 399 -18.77 8.50 0.30
CA LEU A 399 -19.57 8.41 1.53
C LEU A 399 -19.83 6.92 1.79
N PHE A 400 -19.33 6.39 2.89
CA PHE A 400 -19.32 4.96 3.14
C PHE A 400 -20.11 4.58 4.39
N ASN A 401 -21.13 3.73 4.20
CA ASN A 401 -21.84 3.06 5.29
C ASN A 401 -21.22 1.68 5.54
N ARG A 402 -20.59 1.49 6.70
CA ARG A 402 -19.98 0.21 7.10
C ARG A 402 -20.98 -0.75 7.75
N LEU A 403 -22.16 -0.23 8.13
CA LEU A 403 -23.21 -0.97 8.83
C LEU A 403 -24.02 -1.88 7.91
N ASP A 404 -24.61 -2.91 8.52
CA ASP A 404 -25.65 -3.78 7.94
C ASP A 404 -27.06 -3.15 8.02
N GLU A 405 -27.17 -1.90 8.47
CA GLU A 405 -28.39 -1.10 8.54
C GLU A 405 -28.25 0.25 7.81
N PRO A 406 -29.38 0.86 7.35
CA PRO A 406 -29.33 2.17 6.71
C PRO A 406 -28.82 3.26 7.64
N THR A 407 -28.04 4.20 7.11
CA THR A 407 -27.52 5.34 7.88
C THR A 407 -27.65 6.66 7.13
N THR A 408 -27.34 7.77 7.81
CA THR A 408 -27.27 9.09 7.20
C THR A 408 -25.88 9.70 7.39
N ILE A 409 -25.30 10.15 6.29
CA ILE A 409 -24.02 10.87 6.27
C ILE A 409 -24.26 12.32 5.84
N THR A 410 -23.65 13.26 6.56
CA THR A 410 -23.69 14.70 6.21
C THR A 410 -22.36 15.10 5.58
N LEU A 411 -22.39 15.41 4.28
CA LEU A 411 -21.25 15.97 3.58
C LEU A 411 -21.26 17.50 3.71
N THR A 412 -20.12 18.09 4.07
CA THR A 412 -19.95 19.55 4.20
C THR A 412 -18.96 20.08 3.17
N ALA A 413 -19.08 21.35 2.79
CA ALA A 413 -18.06 22.04 1.97
C ALA A 413 -16.68 22.03 2.66
N GLN A 414 -16.67 22.04 4.00
CA GLN A 414 -15.45 21.96 4.79
C GLN A 414 -14.73 20.61 4.64
N HIS A 415 -15.44 19.47 4.62
CA HIS A 415 -14.82 18.17 4.31
C HIS A 415 -14.11 18.18 2.95
N LEU A 416 -14.62 18.99 2.02
CA LEU A 416 -14.07 19.12 0.67
C LEU A 416 -13.03 20.24 0.56
N LYS A 417 -12.74 20.99 1.62
CA LYS A 417 -11.89 22.20 1.56
C LYS A 417 -12.35 23.19 0.47
N MET A 418 -13.67 23.27 0.27
CA MET A 418 -14.33 24.18 -0.69
C MET A 418 -15.03 25.32 0.04
N ALA A 419 -15.28 26.43 -0.68
CA ALA A 419 -16.05 27.54 -0.16
C ALA A 419 -17.50 27.12 0.13
N ASP A 420 -17.98 27.42 1.34
CA ASP A 420 -19.31 27.04 1.83
C ASP A 420 -20.45 27.87 1.23
N SER A 421 -20.14 29.09 0.79
CA SER A 421 -21.08 30.08 0.26
C SER A 421 -21.39 29.93 -1.23
N THR A 422 -20.70 29.03 -1.94
CA THR A 422 -20.89 28.81 -3.39
C THR A 422 -21.44 27.41 -3.69
N PRO A 423 -22.21 27.24 -4.78
CA PRO A 423 -22.68 25.91 -5.18
C PRO A 423 -21.54 24.94 -5.52
N ILE A 424 -21.64 23.72 -5.02
CA ILE A 424 -20.77 22.58 -5.35
C ILE A 424 -21.61 21.56 -6.12
N ALA A 425 -21.29 21.34 -7.39
CA ALA A 425 -21.98 20.38 -8.25
C ALA A 425 -21.57 18.95 -7.89
N LEU A 426 -22.54 18.04 -7.79
CA LEU A 426 -22.34 16.65 -7.40
C LEU A 426 -22.83 15.71 -8.50
N ARG A 427 -22.06 14.67 -8.77
CA ARG A 427 -22.42 13.56 -9.68
C ARG A 427 -22.10 12.24 -9.01
N ASP A 428 -23.06 11.31 -9.01
CA ASP A 428 -22.89 9.93 -8.56
C ASP A 428 -22.22 9.14 -9.69
N LEU A 429 -20.97 8.71 -9.44
CA LEU A 429 -20.11 8.04 -10.42
C LEU A 429 -20.45 6.55 -10.54
N THR A 430 -20.91 5.94 -9.45
CA THR A 430 -21.32 4.54 -9.39
C THR A 430 -22.57 4.31 -10.25
N MET A 431 -23.55 5.21 -10.16
CA MET A 431 -24.80 5.15 -10.94
C MET A 431 -24.80 6.06 -12.17
N ARG A 432 -23.72 6.83 -12.40
CA ARG A 432 -23.52 7.75 -13.53
C ARG A 432 -24.66 8.75 -13.73
N ARG A 433 -25.09 9.38 -12.64
CA ARG A 433 -26.21 10.34 -12.64
C ARG A 433 -25.84 11.65 -11.94
N ASP A 434 -26.35 12.75 -12.45
CA ASP A 434 -26.16 14.06 -11.81
C ASP A 434 -27.05 14.16 -10.57
N MET A 435 -26.47 14.68 -9.49
CA MET A 435 -27.12 14.77 -8.17
C MET A 435 -27.54 16.21 -7.82
N GLY A 436 -27.36 17.16 -8.75
CA GLY A 436 -27.56 18.59 -8.52
C GLY A 436 -26.41 19.23 -7.76
N THR A 437 -26.69 20.27 -6.97
CA THR A 437 -25.68 21.01 -6.21
C THR A 437 -25.92 20.93 -4.70
N MET A 438 -24.88 21.19 -3.91
CA MET A 438 -25.00 21.53 -2.48
C MET A 438 -24.36 22.90 -2.19
N THR A 439 -24.75 23.52 -1.08
CA THR A 439 -24.16 24.77 -0.56
C THR A 439 -24.07 24.63 0.95
N GLY A 440 -22.89 24.85 1.53
CA GLY A 440 -22.58 24.57 2.93
C GLY A 440 -22.54 23.08 3.27
N MET A 441 -23.68 22.39 3.22
CA MET A 441 -23.77 20.95 3.53
C MET A 441 -24.96 20.26 2.84
N ARG A 442 -24.93 18.93 2.76
CA ARG A 442 -26.05 18.09 2.32
C ARG A 442 -26.05 16.75 3.04
N ARG A 443 -27.24 16.26 3.39
CA ARG A 443 -27.46 14.92 3.97
C ARG A 443 -27.72 13.88 2.89
N PHE A 444 -27.17 12.69 3.07
CA PHE A 444 -27.34 11.52 2.21
C PHE A 444 -27.80 10.35 3.07
N ALA A 445 -28.91 9.73 2.69
CA ALA A 445 -29.34 8.46 3.26
C ALA A 445 -28.70 7.34 2.43
N LEU A 446 -28.00 6.43 3.10
CA LEU A 446 -27.30 5.30 2.50
C LEU A 446 -27.94 4.00 2.98
N ALA A 447 -28.09 3.05 2.07
CA ALA A 447 -28.48 1.68 2.37
C ALA A 447 -27.34 0.95 3.13
N PRO A 448 -27.62 -0.21 3.77
CA PRO A 448 -26.58 -1.08 4.32
C PRO A 448 -25.44 -1.30 3.33
N HIS A 449 -24.20 -1.23 3.81
CA HIS A 449 -22.98 -1.44 3.02
C HIS A 449 -22.81 -0.56 1.76
N GLU A 450 -23.64 0.47 1.58
CA GLU A 450 -23.54 1.34 0.41
C GLU A 450 -22.31 2.24 0.50
N ALA A 451 -21.55 2.33 -0.58
CA ALA A 451 -20.54 3.35 -0.77
C ALA A 451 -20.92 4.24 -1.97
N LEU A 452 -21.28 5.49 -1.69
CA LEU A 452 -21.65 6.46 -2.69
C LEU A 452 -20.41 7.24 -3.12
N LEU A 453 -19.88 6.91 -4.31
CA LEU A 453 -18.75 7.62 -4.91
C LEU A 453 -19.26 8.79 -5.75
N LEU A 454 -18.88 10.00 -5.36
CA LEU A 454 -19.28 11.25 -5.99
C LEU A 454 -18.09 11.95 -6.65
N ARG A 455 -18.33 12.64 -7.75
CA ARG A 455 -17.50 13.78 -8.17
C ARG A 455 -18.13 15.06 -7.66
N ALA A 456 -17.35 15.87 -6.97
CA ALA A 456 -17.70 17.21 -6.51
C ALA A 456 -16.88 18.25 -7.27
N VAL A 457 -17.55 19.27 -7.81
CA VAL A 457 -16.92 20.41 -8.51
C VAL A 457 -17.38 21.71 -7.88
N GLY A 458 -16.45 22.53 -7.39
CA GLY A 458 -16.77 23.79 -6.73
C GLY A 458 -15.56 24.71 -6.58
N THR A 459 -15.77 25.85 -5.92
CA THR A 459 -14.71 26.82 -5.64
C THR A 459 -13.87 26.32 -4.45
N PRO A 460 -12.54 26.14 -4.60
CA PRO A 460 -11.67 25.84 -3.46
C PRO A 460 -11.73 26.93 -2.38
N ARG A 461 -11.54 26.56 -1.11
CA ARG A 461 -11.48 27.52 0.01
C ARG A 461 -10.22 28.38 -0.05
N LEU A 462 -9.08 27.79 -0.43
CA LEU A 462 -7.88 28.55 -0.79
C LEU A 462 -8.01 29.05 -2.22
N THR A 463 -8.20 30.36 -2.39
CA THR A 463 -8.36 30.98 -3.72
C THR A 463 -7.12 30.72 -4.60
N HIS A 464 -5.94 30.88 -4.02
CA HIS A 464 -4.64 30.59 -4.63
C HIS A 464 -3.99 29.46 -3.84
N GLY A 465 -3.35 28.52 -4.53
CA GLY A 465 -2.63 27.44 -3.86
C GLY A 465 -3.45 26.26 -3.37
N TRP A 466 -2.82 25.41 -2.56
CA TRP A 466 -3.35 24.15 -2.07
C TRP A 466 -2.92 23.92 -0.62
N TYR A 467 -3.77 23.27 0.18
CA TYR A 467 -3.28 22.65 1.41
C TYR A 467 -2.41 21.45 1.03
N LEU A 468 -1.32 21.21 1.77
CA LEU A 468 -0.45 20.07 1.50
C LEU A 468 -1.18 18.73 1.68
N ALA A 469 -2.12 18.66 2.62
CA ALA A 469 -3.03 17.53 2.79
C ALA A 469 -3.92 17.24 1.56
N GLU A 470 -4.03 18.16 0.59
CA GLU A 470 -4.74 17.91 -0.68
C GLU A 470 -3.85 17.32 -1.77
N LEU A 471 -2.53 17.25 -1.54
CA LEU A 471 -1.53 16.88 -2.54
C LEU A 471 -0.70 15.63 -2.13
N PRO A 472 -1.31 14.55 -1.61
CA PRO A 472 -0.54 13.41 -1.09
C PRO A 472 0.39 12.80 -2.14
N GLY A 473 -0.05 12.66 -3.39
CA GLY A 473 0.78 12.14 -4.50
C GLY A 473 1.92 13.07 -4.96
N ARG A 474 2.08 14.26 -4.38
CA ARG A 474 3.26 15.14 -4.56
C ARG A 474 4.16 15.15 -3.32
N ILE A 475 3.80 14.43 -2.26
CA ILE A 475 4.53 14.40 -1.00
C ILE A 475 5.15 13.02 -0.83
N ALA A 476 6.40 13.00 -0.39
CA ALA A 476 7.12 11.79 -0.04
C ALA A 476 7.58 11.86 1.41
N VAL A 477 7.46 10.74 2.12
CA VAL A 477 8.02 10.60 3.47
C VAL A 477 9.45 10.09 3.34
N ALA A 478 10.43 11.00 3.50
CA ALA A 478 11.86 10.64 3.44
C ALA A 478 12.38 10.09 4.77
N ALA A 479 11.82 10.57 5.88
CA ALA A 479 11.97 9.99 7.22
C ALA A 479 10.66 10.22 7.98
N ASP A 480 10.14 9.19 8.64
CA ASP A 480 8.87 9.27 9.38
C ASP A 480 9.03 9.57 10.88
N GLY A 481 10.27 9.51 11.40
CA GLY A 481 10.60 9.82 12.80
C GLY A 481 10.42 8.67 13.78
N ILE A 482 10.03 7.50 13.28
CA ILE A 482 9.60 6.38 14.13
C ILE A 482 10.81 5.54 14.54
N VAL A 483 11.14 5.62 15.82
CA VAL A 483 12.33 4.97 16.40
C VAL A 483 12.03 3.65 17.10
N VAL A 484 10.76 3.37 17.43
CA VAL A 484 10.35 2.10 18.05
C VAL A 484 9.34 1.40 17.16
N PRO A 485 9.74 0.30 16.51
CA PRO A 485 8.83 -0.71 15.99
C PRO A 485 7.73 -1.07 16.97
N GLN A 486 6.50 -0.67 16.64
CA GLN A 486 5.28 -1.20 17.25
C GLN A 486 4.50 -1.84 16.12
N PRO A 487 3.80 -2.98 16.29
CA PRO A 487 2.95 -3.53 15.24
C PRO A 487 2.16 -2.41 14.57
N ASP A 488 2.02 -2.41 13.24
CA ASP A 488 1.06 -1.50 12.59
C ASP A 488 -0.28 -1.63 13.35
N PRO A 489 -1.10 -0.58 13.51
CA PRO A 489 -2.49 -0.85 13.83
C PRO A 489 -3.02 -1.77 12.73
N THR A 490 -2.92 -3.09 12.94
CA THR A 490 -4.04 -3.94 12.62
C THR A 490 -5.20 -3.19 13.25
N ILE A 491 -6.05 -2.60 12.41
CA ILE A 491 -7.34 -2.16 12.86
C ILE A 491 -7.90 -3.41 13.49
N HIS A 492 -7.81 -3.51 14.82
CA HIS A 492 -8.24 -4.72 15.48
C HIS A 492 -9.73 -4.60 15.74
N ARG A 493 -10.44 -4.64 14.62
CA ARG A 493 -11.71 -5.32 14.50
C ARG A 493 -11.38 -6.67 13.86
N MET A 494 -11.05 -7.67 14.66
CA MET A 494 -10.75 -8.99 14.09
C MET A 494 -12.04 -9.59 13.52
N ILE A 495 -12.09 -9.78 12.20
CA ILE A 495 -12.87 -10.84 11.58
C ILE A 495 -11.82 -11.82 11.06
N ASP A 496 -11.57 -12.88 11.82
CA ASP A 496 -10.76 -14.02 11.38
C ASP A 496 -11.66 -14.96 10.57
N SER A 497 -11.33 -15.17 9.29
CA SER A 497 -12.05 -16.07 8.40
C SER A 497 -11.82 -17.57 8.70
N HIS A 498 -10.89 -17.92 9.60
CA HIS A 498 -10.43 -19.28 9.87
C HIS A 498 -10.85 -19.87 11.23
N THR A 499 -11.67 -19.19 12.04
CA THR A 499 -12.20 -19.74 13.30
C THR A 499 -13.72 -19.95 13.25
N GLY A 500 -14.14 -21.22 13.27
CA GLY A 500 -15.54 -21.64 13.09
C GLY A 500 -16.45 -21.65 14.34
N ASP A 501 -16.06 -21.13 15.51
CA ASP A 501 -17.00 -20.89 16.63
C ASP A 501 -16.53 -19.83 17.65
N THR A 502 -17.49 -19.33 18.47
CA THR A 502 -17.36 -18.17 19.38
C THR A 502 -17.12 -18.55 20.85
N THR A 503 -16.47 -19.67 21.16
CA THR A 503 -16.33 -20.15 22.55
C THR A 503 -15.07 -19.69 23.29
N GLY A 504 -14.16 -18.99 22.59
CA GLY A 504 -12.95 -18.37 23.17
C GLY A 504 -13.13 -16.91 23.60
N PHE A 505 -12.13 -16.34 24.26
CA PHE A 505 -12.17 -14.96 24.77
C PHE A 505 -12.23 -13.87 23.70
N GLY A 506 -12.09 -14.23 22.42
CA GLY A 506 -11.90 -13.29 21.33
C GLY A 506 -10.61 -12.48 21.50
N PRO A 507 -9.99 -12.02 20.42
CA PRO A 507 -9.02 -10.95 20.56
C PRO A 507 -9.69 -9.69 21.08
N ARG A 508 -9.11 -9.07 22.09
CA ARG A 508 -9.53 -7.75 22.58
C ARG A 508 -8.89 -6.66 21.71
N PRO A 509 -9.58 -5.54 21.44
CA PRO A 509 -8.99 -4.42 20.71
C PRO A 509 -7.83 -3.80 21.50
N THR A 510 -6.71 -3.57 20.82
CA THR A 510 -5.54 -2.88 21.38
C THR A 510 -4.89 -2.04 20.29
N TYR A 511 -4.68 -0.73 20.54
CA TYR A 511 -4.08 0.21 19.58
C TYR A 511 -2.65 0.56 20.01
N TYR A 512 -1.66 0.02 19.30
CA TYR A 512 -0.27 0.44 19.34
C TYR A 512 0.28 0.25 17.92
N GLY A 513 0.86 1.29 17.35
CA GLY A 513 1.09 1.50 15.93
C GLY A 513 2.44 2.16 15.68
N TRP A 514 3.10 1.85 14.56
CA TRP A 514 4.28 2.61 14.10
C TRP A 514 4.01 4.12 14.04
N GLY A 515 2.76 4.54 13.80
CA GLY A 515 2.50 5.91 13.39
C GLY A 515 2.94 6.10 11.94
N ALA A 516 2.39 7.07 11.26
CA ALA A 516 2.87 7.53 9.96
C ALA A 516 2.45 8.98 9.79
N PRO A 517 3.16 9.82 9.04
CA PRO A 517 2.62 11.10 8.61
C PRO A 517 1.20 10.97 8.05
N ARG A 518 0.29 11.85 8.48
CA ARG A 518 -1.14 11.83 8.10
C ARG A 518 -1.63 13.20 7.67
N ALA A 519 -2.46 13.21 6.64
CA ALA A 519 -3.20 14.38 6.22
C ALA A 519 -4.37 14.61 7.19
N ASP A 520 -4.50 15.83 7.69
CA ASP A 520 -5.61 16.31 8.55
C ASP A 520 -5.82 15.53 9.87
N ALA A 521 -4.88 14.68 10.25
CA ALA A 521 -4.89 13.92 11.50
C ALA A 521 -3.46 13.74 12.04
N THR A 522 -3.34 13.38 13.32
CA THR A 522 -2.05 12.98 13.90
C THR A 522 -1.63 11.61 13.36
N VAL A 523 -0.40 11.20 13.64
CA VAL A 523 0.11 9.86 13.26
C VAL A 523 -0.68 8.70 13.84
N PHE A 524 -1.54 8.95 14.84
CA PHE A 524 -2.43 7.98 15.47
C PHE A 524 -3.92 8.24 15.16
N SER A 525 -4.22 8.96 14.07
CA SER A 525 -5.58 9.31 13.63
C SER A 525 -6.36 10.17 14.64
N GLU A 526 -5.68 10.94 15.49
CA GLU A 526 -6.32 11.89 16.41
C GLU A 526 -6.53 13.25 15.74
N THR A 527 -7.41 14.07 16.30
CA THR A 527 -7.61 15.46 15.84
C THR A 527 -6.34 16.27 16.11
N LEU A 528 -5.77 16.86 15.06
CA LEU A 528 -4.67 17.82 15.16
C LEU A 528 -5.03 18.93 16.15
N THR A 529 -4.22 19.15 17.18
CA THR A 529 -4.51 20.15 18.21
C THR A 529 -3.23 20.82 18.66
N LEU A 530 -3.18 22.16 18.54
CA LEU A 530 -2.04 22.96 18.97
C LEU A 530 -2.46 23.93 20.08
N ALA A 531 -1.91 23.74 21.29
CA ALA A 531 -2.18 24.60 22.44
C ALA A 531 -3.69 24.76 22.75
N GLY A 532 -4.42 23.65 22.71
CA GLY A 532 -5.86 23.57 22.94
C GLY A 532 -6.74 24.02 21.77
N GLN A 533 -6.15 24.40 20.63
CA GLN A 533 -6.90 24.78 19.43
C GLN A 533 -6.94 23.62 18.43
N PRO A 534 -8.11 23.01 18.19
CA PRO A 534 -8.22 21.95 17.19
C PRO A 534 -8.08 22.53 15.78
N LEU A 535 -7.32 21.84 14.95
CA LEU A 535 -7.10 22.15 13.55
C LEU A 535 -7.82 21.10 12.70
N ARG A 536 -8.39 21.56 11.58
CA ARG A 536 -9.02 20.67 10.59
C ARG A 536 -8.12 20.35 9.42
N ASP A 537 -7.08 21.15 9.23
CA ASP A 537 -6.22 21.09 8.07
C ASP A 537 -4.77 21.09 8.53
N GLY A 538 -3.97 20.17 8.00
CA GLY A 538 -2.55 20.12 8.31
C GLY A 538 -1.94 18.76 8.03
N ILE A 539 -0.70 18.60 8.46
CA ILE A 539 -0.01 17.31 8.43
C ILE A 539 0.49 17.00 9.83
N GLY A 540 0.03 15.88 10.39
CA GLY A 540 0.57 15.33 11.63
C GLY A 540 1.78 14.45 11.34
N VAL A 541 2.84 14.59 12.12
CA VAL A 541 4.09 13.82 12.01
C VAL A 541 4.63 13.47 13.40
N GLU A 542 5.55 12.51 13.47
CA GLU A 542 6.43 12.38 14.62
C GLU A 542 7.63 13.34 14.46
N ALA A 543 8.23 13.77 15.55
CA ALA A 543 9.51 14.48 15.51
C ALA A 543 10.61 13.57 14.93
N ASN A 544 11.68 14.18 14.43
CA ASN A 544 12.68 13.57 13.56
C ASN A 544 12.12 13.06 12.23
N SER A 545 11.10 13.74 11.70
CA SER A 545 10.56 13.48 10.37
C SER A 545 11.08 14.46 9.32
N ARG A 546 11.12 13.99 8.07
CA ARG A 546 11.42 14.76 6.86
C ARG A 546 10.43 14.40 5.76
N LEU A 547 9.61 15.36 5.36
CA LEU A 547 8.72 15.26 4.21
C LEU A 547 9.33 16.01 3.04
N GLN A 548 9.17 15.49 1.82
CA GLN A 548 9.55 16.17 0.59
C GLN A 548 8.29 16.50 -0.20
N LEU A 549 8.17 17.73 -0.69
CA LEU A 549 7.16 18.16 -1.63
C LEU A 549 7.81 18.32 -3.01
N HIS A 550 7.26 17.64 -4.01
CA HIS A 550 7.60 17.81 -5.41
C HIS A 550 6.95 19.10 -5.95
N ALA A 551 7.65 20.22 -5.77
CA ALA A 551 7.18 21.55 -6.12
C ALA A 551 7.37 21.86 -7.61
N GLU A 552 8.47 21.41 -8.24
CA GLU A 552 8.79 21.64 -9.66
C GLU A 552 8.72 23.12 -10.10
N GLY A 553 8.94 24.07 -9.19
CA GLY A 553 8.77 25.50 -9.44
C GLY A 553 7.31 25.94 -9.67
N ALA A 554 6.33 25.09 -9.36
CA ALA A 554 4.91 25.38 -9.52
C ALA A 554 4.33 26.31 -8.45
N PHE A 555 5.08 26.55 -7.38
CA PHE A 555 4.67 27.35 -6.21
C PHE A 555 5.70 28.45 -5.92
N ALA A 556 5.24 29.56 -5.36
CA ALA A 556 6.05 30.71 -4.98
C ALA A 556 6.15 30.87 -3.46
N HIS A 557 5.16 30.39 -2.70
CA HIS A 557 5.14 30.58 -1.25
C HIS A 557 4.73 29.32 -0.49
N PHE A 558 5.37 29.08 0.66
CA PHE A 558 4.95 28.09 1.66
C PHE A 558 4.60 28.79 2.97
N ALA A 559 3.55 28.32 3.67
CA ALA A 559 3.19 28.77 5.01
C ALA A 559 2.55 27.65 5.85
N ALA A 560 2.79 27.67 7.17
CA ALA A 560 2.17 26.78 8.15
C ALA A 560 2.17 27.37 9.58
N HIS A 561 1.32 26.83 10.45
CA HIS A 561 1.36 26.99 11.91
C HIS A 561 1.98 25.73 12.52
N ALA A 562 3.22 25.80 13.00
CA ALA A 562 3.97 24.64 13.41
C ALA A 562 4.10 24.54 14.94
N GLY A 563 3.82 23.37 15.52
CA GLY A 563 3.90 23.18 16.96
C GLY A 563 3.91 21.71 17.39
N VAL A 564 4.19 21.49 18.68
CA VAL A 564 4.06 20.18 19.32
C VAL A 564 2.58 19.89 19.53
N ASP A 565 2.10 18.75 19.03
CA ASP A 565 0.69 18.39 19.08
C ASP A 565 0.26 18.00 20.50
N ASP A 566 -0.97 18.36 20.89
CA ASP A 566 -1.48 18.11 22.23
C ASP A 566 -1.68 16.60 22.53
N SER A 567 -1.78 15.76 21.49
CA SER A 567 -1.81 14.30 21.59
C SER A 567 -0.44 13.68 21.95
N THR A 568 0.64 14.47 21.95
CA THR A 568 1.99 13.97 22.25
C THR A 568 2.10 13.30 23.61
N ARG A 569 2.84 12.18 23.65
CA ARG A 569 3.20 11.47 24.89
C ARG A 569 4.56 11.94 25.41
N GLY A 570 5.48 12.28 24.52
CA GLY A 570 6.74 12.93 24.83
C GLY A 570 6.54 14.44 25.02
N ARG A 571 6.40 14.88 26.28
CA ARG A 571 6.11 16.29 26.64
C ARG A 571 7.32 17.07 27.14
N LYS A 572 8.49 16.43 27.27
CA LYS A 572 9.73 17.04 27.78
C LYS A 572 10.57 17.64 26.64
N ALA A 573 10.66 16.93 25.52
CA ALA A 573 11.43 17.38 24.37
C ALA A 573 10.73 18.54 23.64
N GLY A 574 11.55 19.41 23.06
CA GLY A 574 11.08 20.41 22.10
C GLY A 574 11.12 19.89 20.67
N VAL A 575 10.52 20.63 19.75
CA VAL A 575 10.62 20.39 18.30
C VAL A 575 10.99 21.68 17.59
N ARG A 576 11.91 21.59 16.63
CA ARG A 576 12.27 22.69 15.73
C ARG A 576 11.81 22.36 14.32
N PHE A 577 11.12 23.30 13.71
CA PHE A 577 10.59 23.16 12.36
C PHE A 577 11.45 23.92 11.37
N GLU A 578 11.78 23.29 10.25
CA GLU A 578 12.64 23.84 9.21
C GLU A 578 12.02 23.61 7.84
N VAL A 579 12.10 24.63 6.99
CA VAL A 579 11.69 24.57 5.58
C VAL A 579 12.95 24.76 4.75
N TRP A 580 13.22 23.79 3.89
CA TRP A 580 14.36 23.78 2.98
C TRP A 580 13.86 23.78 1.54
N GLY A 581 14.61 24.40 0.64
CA GLY A 581 14.37 24.37 -0.79
C GLY A 581 15.64 24.01 -1.53
N ASP A 582 15.60 22.94 -2.32
CA ASP A 582 16.74 22.43 -3.09
C ASP A 582 18.02 22.30 -2.24
N GLY A 583 17.87 21.86 -0.98
CA GLY A 583 18.97 21.65 -0.03
C GLY A 583 19.43 22.91 0.73
N HIS A 584 18.77 24.05 0.55
CA HIS A 584 19.07 25.30 1.24
C HIS A 584 18.00 25.65 2.29
N LEU A 585 18.42 26.02 3.49
CA LEU A 585 17.49 26.42 4.56
C LEU A 585 16.83 27.75 4.19
N LEU A 586 15.50 27.76 4.14
CA LEU A 586 14.69 28.93 3.79
C LEU A 586 14.03 29.55 5.02
N ALA A 587 13.52 28.71 5.94
CA ALA A 587 12.87 29.16 7.17
C ALA A 587 13.10 28.20 8.33
N LYS A 588 13.07 28.72 9.55
CA LYS A 588 13.28 27.95 10.77
C LYS A 588 12.52 28.56 11.95
N SER A 589 11.82 27.73 12.72
CA SER A 589 11.12 28.16 13.93
C SER A 589 12.06 28.32 15.12
N ALA A 590 11.61 29.05 16.15
CA ALA A 590 12.12 28.82 17.50
C ALA A 590 11.75 27.40 17.96
N GLU A 591 12.41 26.91 19.01
CA GLU A 591 12.04 25.65 19.64
C GLU A 591 10.60 25.72 20.18
N GLN A 592 9.77 24.78 19.76
CA GLN A 592 8.37 24.65 20.20
C GLN A 592 8.29 23.56 21.27
N HIS A 593 7.47 23.78 22.28
CA HIS A 593 7.22 22.81 23.35
C HIS A 593 5.73 22.57 23.51
N PHE A 594 5.38 21.45 24.14
CA PHE A 594 4.01 21.13 24.50
C PHE A 594 3.31 22.29 25.25
N GLY A 595 2.12 22.67 24.80
CA GLY A 595 1.30 23.73 25.40
C GLY A 595 1.71 25.17 25.05
N VAL A 596 2.75 25.37 24.22
CA VAL A 596 3.13 26.69 23.69
C VAL A 596 2.31 26.99 22.43
N PRO A 597 1.82 28.23 22.22
CA PRO A 597 1.17 28.60 20.96
C PRO A 597 2.05 28.31 19.74
N PRO A 598 1.47 27.83 18.62
CA PRO A 598 2.26 27.41 17.47
C PRO A 598 3.02 28.58 16.84
N ALA A 599 4.17 28.26 16.26
CA ALA A 599 4.98 29.22 15.51
C ALA A 599 4.52 29.33 14.06
N ASP A 600 4.31 30.56 13.60
CA ASP A 600 4.14 30.83 12.17
C ASP A 600 5.48 30.62 11.45
N ILE A 601 5.46 29.77 10.43
CA ILE A 601 6.62 29.53 9.56
C ILE A 601 6.22 29.75 8.11
N SER A 602 7.03 30.50 7.38
CA SER A 602 6.78 30.81 5.98
C SER A 602 8.09 30.96 5.19
N ALA A 603 8.05 30.66 3.90
CA ALA A 603 9.22 30.69 3.03
C ALA A 603 8.85 31.12 1.59
N ASP A 604 9.74 31.85 0.93
CA ASP A 604 9.72 32.03 -0.53
C ASP A 604 10.31 30.77 -1.15
N ILE A 605 9.51 30.09 -1.97
CA ILE A 605 9.88 28.85 -2.67
C ILE A 605 9.84 29.04 -4.19
N THR A 606 9.89 30.29 -4.68
CA THR A 606 9.87 30.61 -6.10
C THR A 606 10.98 29.88 -6.85
N GLY A 607 10.59 29.03 -7.80
CA GLY A 607 11.53 28.25 -8.62
C GLY A 607 12.18 27.06 -7.92
N VAL A 608 11.84 26.79 -6.65
CA VAL A 608 12.32 25.61 -5.92
C VAL A 608 11.69 24.35 -6.51
N LYS A 609 12.50 23.31 -6.72
CA LYS A 609 12.02 22.03 -7.28
C LYS A 609 11.56 21.07 -6.19
N VAL A 610 12.31 21.01 -5.10
CA VAL A 610 12.01 20.15 -3.94
C VAL A 610 11.99 21.01 -2.69
N VAL A 611 10.85 21.01 -2.01
CA VAL A 611 10.73 21.62 -0.67
C VAL A 611 10.79 20.51 0.35
N GLU A 612 11.64 20.63 1.37
CA GLU A 612 11.74 19.64 2.45
C GLU A 612 11.28 20.26 3.78
N LEU A 613 10.33 19.60 4.43
CA LEU A 613 9.78 19.98 5.72
C LEU A 613 10.38 19.07 6.79
N VAL A 614 11.19 19.64 7.68
CA VAL A 614 11.89 18.89 8.72
C VAL A 614 11.34 19.29 10.09
N ALA A 615 10.83 18.32 10.85
CA ALA A 615 10.45 18.49 12.24
C ALA A 615 11.48 17.77 13.11
N ARG A 616 12.42 18.52 13.70
CA ARG A 616 13.58 17.96 14.42
C ARG A 616 13.34 17.98 15.92
N GLN A 617 13.52 16.85 16.59
CA GLN A 617 13.43 16.81 18.06
C GLN A 617 14.63 17.51 18.69
N VAL A 618 14.37 18.27 19.77
CA VAL A 618 15.38 18.94 20.59
C VAL A 618 15.29 18.40 22.00
N GLY A 619 16.33 17.65 22.40
CA GLY A 619 16.38 16.98 23.70
C GLY A 619 15.80 15.56 23.67
N ALA A 620 15.99 14.83 24.77
CA ALA A 620 15.49 13.46 24.93
C ALA A 620 14.07 13.45 25.52
N ASP A 621 13.33 12.40 25.21
CA ASP A 621 12.03 12.10 25.83
C ASP A 621 11.87 10.60 26.04
N ASP A 622 10.91 10.22 26.88
CA ASP A 622 10.60 8.83 27.23
C ASP A 622 9.48 8.23 26.34
N GLY A 623 8.93 9.02 25.40
CA GLY A 623 7.87 8.61 24.49
C GLY A 623 7.86 9.43 23.18
N PRO A 624 7.02 9.04 22.20
CA PRO A 624 6.97 9.68 20.89
C PRO A 624 6.55 11.14 21.03
N VAL A 625 7.27 12.02 20.33
CA VAL A 625 7.01 13.47 20.30
C VAL A 625 6.24 13.78 19.03
N LEU A 626 4.96 14.09 19.17
CA LEU A 626 4.11 14.42 18.01
C LEU A 626 4.17 15.90 17.66
N ALA A 627 4.24 16.17 16.37
CA ALA A 627 4.35 17.51 15.82
C ALA A 627 3.35 17.71 14.68
N THR A 628 2.89 18.94 14.53
CA THR A 628 1.85 19.29 13.54
C THR A 628 2.31 20.46 12.70
N TRP A 629 2.24 20.29 11.37
CA TRP A 629 2.31 21.36 10.38
C TRP A 629 0.88 21.82 10.08
N GLY A 630 0.33 22.67 10.94
CA GLY A 630 -1.05 23.16 10.88
C GLY A 630 -1.28 24.08 9.70
N GLU A 631 -2.40 23.89 9.00
CA GLU A 631 -2.79 24.64 7.79
C GLU A 631 -1.66 24.80 6.75
N ALA A 632 -0.77 23.80 6.69
CA ALA A 632 0.36 23.80 5.77
C ALA A 632 -0.13 23.91 4.33
N ARG A 633 0.36 24.93 3.62
CA ARG A 633 -0.12 25.29 2.28
C ARG A 633 0.98 25.85 1.40
N VAL A 634 0.77 25.74 0.10
CA VAL A 634 1.61 26.34 -0.94
C VAL A 634 0.77 27.15 -1.91
N GLU A 635 1.29 28.27 -2.39
CA GLU A 635 0.61 29.21 -3.30
C GLU A 635 1.34 29.44 -4.61
#